data_AF-A0AAD5L991-F1
#
_entry.id   AF-A0AAD5L991-F1
#
_cell.length_a   1.000
_cell.length_b   1.000
_cell.length_c   1.000
_cell.angle_alpha   90.00
_cell.angle_beta   90.00
_cell.angle_gamma   90.00
#
_symmetry.space_group_name_H-M   'P 1'
#
loop_
_entity.id
_entity.type
_entity.pdbx_description
1 polymer ?
#
loop_
_entity_poly.entity_id
_entity_poly.type
_entity_poly.pdbx_seq_one_letter_code
_entity_poly.pdbx_strand_id
1 'polypeptide(L)'
;MASIGTEKSPEARKAASDAYILFQQASDPWKAHKKINYVNVIVSLVTYGLLLTDIPRTGTETINTMRTMGTGFYVYLGSYAYEMLTYRRDPVTDLLSDDAKLMIPGVPTVADPLLQHTRQVVTYKVRRTDLLYEYIIMPLLDRLEMYTAKMSYFRNLTSPEFNVCADPMDRPFHCDAGIYSDYRLIGEPGHPPSVAAKFTWHRVHEQVADVRKEFSSHGGNLTFDMGVLDSYVHPVAYTGGIVRAGTMQNENVLLIRVRDCDTNKCETIFLRDYRFEGAQVISDFVDWGRAVSVLRITAQCYFYIRLVTLLWACHLSAPTGVRSLWRTVLLALSEAPSHVVAYGSPFPILAYAFAHCMDANITNIMVIVRSIKLQGDTVKNPQEVFLIICLLMRRQWLLSALSWIWVHLQTMMAGWSRREGVLSVRGHVFGILGSMSVALGYRSIKFRDTRVLETRPQNPDPAVMLASINVFDAMGQRHSGVYSDLMSLFLCGVAFGAVVLLLQLLIYPFLKNRTSRGMQRALLDAFCARTDYLPSMCGRLWSVGGFICAWNGDFVLAVGRAEEEAEATRRTMLFNIVLLSDPFVLASLYAGLNRARVYRYRDVATDQTFLSMEKMQPFGPKHGDKYERVESLYADSIPFHELVRCN
;
A
#
# COMPACT_ATOMS: atom_id res chain seq x y z
N MET A 1 8.58 22.79 -58.73
CA MET A 1 9.89 22.18 -58.42
C MET A 1 10.97 23.27 -58.47
N ALA A 2 11.43 23.73 -57.31
CA ALA A 2 12.71 24.44 -57.15
C ALA A 2 13.06 24.35 -55.65
N SER A 3 13.90 23.39 -55.31
CA SER A 3 14.43 23.18 -53.96
C SER A 3 15.61 24.13 -53.76
N ILE A 4 15.41 25.21 -52.99
CA ILE A 4 16.49 26.06 -52.51
C ILE A 4 17.16 25.32 -51.35
N GLY A 5 18.16 24.50 -51.68
CA GLY A 5 19.08 23.90 -50.72
C GLY A 5 20.14 24.91 -50.35
N THR A 6 20.04 25.52 -49.16
CA THR A 6 21.12 26.31 -48.59
C THR A 6 22.21 25.37 -48.09
N GLU A 7 23.18 25.12 -48.96
CA GLU A 7 24.35 24.30 -48.66
C GLU A 7 25.24 25.07 -47.66
N LYS A 8 25.19 24.68 -46.37
CA LYS A 8 26.09 25.25 -45.35
C LYS A 8 27.54 24.99 -45.74
N SER A 9 28.34 26.06 -45.77
CA SER A 9 29.78 26.08 -46.09
C SER A 9 30.56 24.97 -45.34
N PRO A 10 31.57 24.36 -45.99
CA PRO A 10 32.43 23.35 -45.37
C PRO A 10 33.13 23.84 -44.08
N GLU A 11 33.43 25.14 -43.97
CA GLU A 11 34.01 25.73 -42.75
C GLU A 11 33.03 25.73 -41.57
N ALA A 12 31.75 25.98 -41.82
CA ALA A 12 30.70 25.92 -40.79
C ALA A 12 30.48 24.48 -40.28
N ARG A 13 30.74 23.47 -41.11
CA ARG A 13 30.66 22.05 -40.73
C ARG A 13 31.90 21.58 -39.98
N LYS A 14 33.09 22.05 -40.36
CA LYS A 14 34.33 21.81 -39.62
C LYS A 14 34.27 22.44 -38.22
N ALA A 15 33.80 23.69 -38.12
CA ALA A 15 33.55 24.35 -36.85
C ALA A 15 32.53 23.60 -35.96
N ALA A 16 31.49 23.01 -36.55
CA ALA A 16 30.53 22.18 -35.80
C ALA A 16 31.13 20.84 -35.33
N SER A 17 32.04 20.23 -36.11
CA SER A 17 32.73 18.99 -35.74
C SER A 17 33.79 19.23 -34.65
N ASP A 18 34.59 20.29 -34.80
CA ASP A 18 35.59 20.70 -33.81
C ASP A 18 34.91 21.15 -32.50
N ALA A 19 33.75 21.80 -32.60
CA ALA A 19 32.91 22.12 -31.44
C ALA A 19 32.38 20.86 -30.75
N TYR A 20 31.89 19.86 -31.49
CA TYR A 20 31.38 18.59 -30.92
C TYR A 20 32.48 17.81 -30.18
N ILE A 21 33.73 17.94 -30.63
CA ILE A 21 34.89 17.22 -30.08
C ILE A 21 35.50 17.93 -28.87
N LEU A 22 35.70 19.24 -28.95
CA LEU A 22 36.02 20.07 -27.77
C LEU A 22 34.94 19.90 -26.67
N PHE A 23 33.72 19.59 -27.07
CA PHE A 23 32.59 19.36 -26.19
C PHE A 23 32.53 17.95 -25.58
N GLN A 24 32.94 16.90 -26.28
CA GLN A 24 33.19 15.58 -25.67
C GLN A 24 34.31 15.66 -24.61
N GLN A 25 35.37 16.44 -24.88
CA GLN A 25 36.39 16.73 -23.86
C GLN A 25 35.88 17.67 -22.77
N ALA A 26 34.92 18.55 -23.07
CA ALA A 26 34.37 19.49 -22.10
C ALA A 26 33.31 18.89 -21.16
N SER A 27 32.66 17.80 -21.57
CA SER A 27 31.52 17.16 -20.89
C SER A 27 31.91 16.11 -19.85
N ASP A 28 33.21 15.91 -19.59
CA ASP A 28 33.67 14.99 -18.54
C ASP A 28 33.05 15.37 -17.18
N PRO A 29 32.13 14.55 -16.63
CA PRO A 29 31.45 14.86 -15.38
C PRO A 29 32.42 14.99 -14.21
N TRP A 30 33.65 14.50 -14.37
CA TRP A 30 34.74 14.49 -13.38
C TRP A 30 35.63 15.73 -13.40
N LYS A 31 35.33 16.75 -14.22
CA LYS A 31 36.09 18.00 -14.22
C LYS A 31 36.24 18.58 -12.81
N ALA A 32 37.47 18.94 -12.46
CA ALA A 32 37.88 19.33 -11.11
C ALA A 32 37.04 20.49 -10.52
N HIS A 33 36.37 21.31 -11.33
CA HIS A 33 35.67 22.53 -10.91
C HIS A 33 34.13 22.43 -10.91
N LYS A 34 33.54 21.25 -11.17
CA LYS A 34 32.08 21.14 -11.10
C LYS A 34 31.58 21.34 -9.66
N LYS A 35 30.68 22.32 -9.48
CA LYS A 35 29.99 22.56 -8.20
C LYS A 35 29.05 21.39 -7.89
N ILE A 36 29.20 20.82 -6.70
CA ILE A 36 28.30 19.78 -6.18
C ILE A 36 26.99 20.47 -5.77
N ASN A 37 25.87 19.91 -6.23
CA ASN A 37 24.56 20.38 -5.80
C ASN A 37 24.17 19.71 -4.46
N TYR A 38 24.45 20.39 -3.35
CA TYR A 38 24.17 19.86 -2.01
C TYR A 38 22.67 19.64 -1.74
N VAL A 39 21.77 20.36 -2.41
CA VAL A 39 20.32 20.12 -2.29
C VAL A 39 19.98 18.73 -2.81
N ASN A 40 20.49 18.37 -4.00
CA ASN A 40 20.30 17.03 -4.56
C ASN A 40 20.91 15.95 -3.67
N VAL A 41 22.08 16.22 -3.07
CA VAL A 41 22.71 15.28 -2.13
C VAL A 41 21.80 15.02 -0.94
N ILE A 42 21.24 16.07 -0.32
CA ILE A 42 20.32 15.94 0.82
C ILE A 42 19.06 15.17 0.42
N VAL A 43 18.44 15.52 -0.72
CA VAL A 43 17.23 14.85 -1.23
C VAL A 43 17.51 13.37 -1.51
N SER A 44 18.63 13.06 -2.15
CA SER A 44 19.09 11.69 -2.39
C SER A 44 19.32 10.93 -1.10
N LEU A 45 20.00 11.52 -0.10
CA LEU A 45 20.22 10.91 1.20
C LEU A 45 18.91 10.61 1.92
N VAL A 46 17.95 11.53 1.90
CA VAL A 46 16.62 11.30 2.50
C VAL A 46 15.90 10.17 1.75
N THR A 47 15.92 10.17 0.42
CA THR A 47 15.23 9.17 -0.39
C THR A 47 15.84 7.78 -0.19
N TYR A 48 17.17 7.67 -0.24
CA TYR A 48 17.87 6.43 0.09
C TYR A 48 17.61 6.02 1.53
N GLY A 49 17.64 6.95 2.49
CA GLY A 49 17.31 6.68 3.88
C GLY A 49 15.89 6.12 4.05
N LEU A 50 14.91 6.59 3.27
CA LEU A 50 13.56 6.04 3.26
C LEU A 50 13.52 4.62 2.66
N LEU A 51 14.18 4.41 1.53
CA LEU A 51 14.21 3.12 0.81
C LEU A 51 15.00 2.02 1.53
N LEU A 52 16.15 2.35 2.13
CA LEU A 52 17.04 1.38 2.78
C LEU A 52 16.40 0.76 4.04
N THR A 53 15.46 1.49 4.63
CA THR A 53 14.79 1.09 5.86
C THR A 53 13.43 0.42 5.63
N ASP A 54 13.05 0.09 4.38
CA ASP A 54 11.74 -0.54 4.09
C ASP A 54 11.52 -1.85 4.87
N ILE A 55 12.54 -2.71 4.97
CA ILE A 55 12.48 -3.93 5.79
C ILE A 55 12.54 -3.65 7.30
N PRO A 56 13.55 -2.91 7.83
CA PRO A 56 13.58 -2.57 9.26
C PRO A 56 12.30 -1.89 9.77
N ARG A 57 11.65 -1.06 8.94
CA ARG A 57 10.42 -0.33 9.29
C ARG A 57 9.19 -1.20 9.35
N THR A 58 9.16 -2.29 8.59
CA THR A 58 7.93 -3.05 8.34
C THR A 58 8.09 -4.54 8.64
N GLY A 59 9.07 -4.86 9.47
CA GLY A 59 9.68 -6.17 9.63
C GLY A 59 8.73 -7.34 9.88
N THR A 60 9.32 -8.52 9.93
CA THR A 60 8.71 -9.80 10.32
C THR A 60 7.95 -9.74 11.65
N GLU A 61 8.22 -8.74 12.50
CA GLU A 61 7.57 -8.54 13.80
C GLU A 61 6.15 -7.97 13.75
N THR A 62 5.69 -7.44 12.61
CA THR A 62 4.32 -6.90 12.53
C THR A 62 3.27 -7.96 12.87
N ILE A 63 3.60 -9.25 12.73
CA ILE A 63 2.74 -10.41 13.03
C ILE A 63 2.92 -10.93 14.45
N ASN A 64 4.07 -10.72 15.11
CA ASN A 64 4.29 -11.15 16.49
C ASN A 64 3.33 -10.47 17.47
N THR A 65 2.67 -9.37 17.06
CA THR A 65 1.63 -8.72 17.85
C THR A 65 0.28 -9.46 17.80
N MET A 66 0.04 -10.34 16.82
CA MET A 66 -1.20 -11.10 16.73
C MET A 66 -1.06 -12.45 17.45
N ARG A 67 -1.92 -12.70 18.43
CA ARG A 67 -1.94 -13.97 19.17
C ARG A 67 -2.50 -15.07 18.27
N THR A 68 -1.75 -16.16 18.12
CA THR A 68 -2.21 -17.37 17.41
C THR A 68 -3.11 -18.20 18.33
N MET A 69 -4.27 -18.62 17.80
CA MET A 69 -5.24 -19.48 18.50
C MET A 69 -5.19 -20.92 18.01
N GLY A 70 -4.50 -21.13 16.88
CA GLY A 70 -4.41 -22.38 16.15
C GLY A 70 -3.80 -22.12 14.78
N THR A 71 -3.58 -23.20 14.02
CA THR A 71 -3.07 -23.12 12.64
C THR A 71 -4.02 -22.31 11.78
N GLY A 72 -3.60 -21.10 11.40
CA GLY A 72 -4.33 -20.21 10.51
C GLY A 72 -5.36 -19.28 11.16
N PHE A 73 -5.43 -19.23 12.50
CA PHE A 73 -6.35 -18.34 13.23
C PHE A 73 -5.59 -17.39 14.14
N TYR A 74 -5.85 -16.09 14.00
CA TYR A 74 -5.18 -15.02 14.73
C TYR A 74 -6.18 -14.03 15.32
N VAL A 75 -5.94 -13.57 16.54
CA VAL A 75 -6.74 -12.54 17.17
C VAL A 75 -6.11 -11.18 16.91
N TYR A 76 -6.93 -10.20 16.53
CA TYR A 76 -6.45 -8.85 16.25
C TYR A 76 -7.24 -7.74 16.95
N LEU A 77 -8.49 -8.01 17.33
CA LEU A 77 -9.26 -7.18 18.23
C LEU A 77 -9.47 -8.01 19.49
N GLY A 78 -8.76 -7.63 20.55
CA GLY A 78 -8.83 -8.33 21.82
C GLY A 78 -10.27 -8.38 22.31
N SER A 79 -10.63 -9.49 22.93
CA SER A 79 -12.00 -9.70 23.37
C SER A 79 -12.30 -8.72 24.50
N TYR A 80 -13.14 -7.71 24.25
CA TYR A 80 -13.44 -6.65 25.19
C TYR A 80 -14.76 -6.93 25.88
N ALA A 81 -14.78 -6.80 27.20
CA ALA A 81 -16.00 -6.82 27.99
C ALA A 81 -16.12 -5.50 28.73
N TYR A 82 -17.15 -4.72 28.42
CA TYR A 82 -17.31 -3.39 28.99
C TYR A 82 -18.78 -2.99 29.12
N GLU A 83 -19.05 -2.18 30.14
CA GLU A 83 -20.36 -1.57 30.34
C GLU A 83 -20.51 -0.38 29.40
N MET A 84 -21.61 -0.34 28.66
CA MET A 84 -21.92 0.79 27.77
C MET A 84 -22.86 1.79 28.42
N LEU A 85 -23.80 1.29 29.22
CA LEU A 85 -24.93 2.08 29.66
C LEU A 85 -25.52 1.48 30.92
N THR A 86 -25.76 2.31 31.93
CA THR A 86 -26.56 1.95 33.09
C THR A 86 -27.59 3.04 33.32
N TYR A 87 -28.85 2.62 33.35
CA TYR A 87 -29.99 3.43 33.74
C TYR A 87 -30.48 3.01 35.09
N ARG A 88 -30.69 4.03 35.94
CA ARG A 88 -31.32 3.87 37.23
C ARG A 88 -32.38 4.95 37.36
N ARG A 89 -33.58 4.54 37.74
CA ARG A 89 -34.65 5.49 38.06
C ARG A 89 -34.29 6.23 39.35
N ASP A 90 -34.34 7.55 39.31
CA ASP A 90 -34.16 8.37 40.50
C ASP A 90 -35.46 8.31 41.34
N PRO A 91 -35.40 7.85 42.60
CA PRO A 91 -36.58 7.75 43.46
C PRO A 91 -37.22 9.10 43.78
N VAL A 92 -36.53 10.23 43.56
CA VAL A 92 -37.04 11.57 43.92
C VAL A 92 -37.72 12.27 42.74
N THR A 93 -37.17 12.14 41.52
CA THR A 93 -37.65 12.89 40.35
C THR A 93 -38.62 12.10 39.47
N ASP A 94 -38.76 10.79 39.71
CA ASP A 94 -39.56 9.83 38.93
C ASP A 94 -39.24 9.81 37.42
N LEU A 95 -38.17 10.49 37.04
CA LEU A 95 -37.64 10.55 35.68
C LEU A 95 -36.54 9.52 35.55
N LEU A 96 -36.56 8.79 34.43
CA LEU A 96 -35.37 8.10 33.95
C LEU A 96 -34.36 9.18 33.60
N SER A 97 -33.34 9.38 34.44
CA SER A 97 -32.22 10.24 34.07
C SER A 97 -31.47 9.56 32.94
N ASP A 98 -31.62 10.09 31.75
CA ASP A 98 -30.95 9.62 30.55
C ASP A 98 -29.73 10.50 30.29
N ASP A 99 -28.65 9.84 29.87
CA ASP A 99 -27.85 10.38 28.78
C ASP A 99 -28.20 9.75 27.41
N ALA A 100 -29.20 8.87 27.23
CA ALA A 100 -29.72 8.48 25.89
C ALA A 100 -31.07 7.69 25.83
N LYS A 101 -32.18 8.31 25.42
CA LYS A 101 -33.49 7.62 25.25
C LYS A 101 -33.45 6.44 24.27
N LEU A 102 -33.70 5.22 24.75
CA LEU A 102 -34.01 4.06 23.92
C LEU A 102 -35.44 3.54 24.19
N MET A 103 -36.34 3.68 23.20
CA MET A 103 -37.66 3.04 23.23
C MET A 103 -37.56 1.60 22.73
N ILE A 104 -37.98 0.64 23.56
CA ILE A 104 -38.19 -0.75 23.15
C ILE A 104 -39.70 -0.94 22.88
N PRO A 105 -40.12 -1.39 21.68
CA PRO A 105 -41.54 -1.63 21.39
C PRO A 105 -42.10 -2.81 22.20
N GLY A 106 -43.36 -2.68 22.61
CA GLY A 106 -44.08 -3.67 23.40
C GLY A 106 -44.31 -4.99 22.65
N VAL A 107 -44.14 -6.11 23.34
CA VAL A 107 -44.29 -7.47 22.81
C VAL A 107 -45.46 -8.17 23.51
N PRO A 108 -46.34 -8.88 22.77
CA PRO A 108 -47.49 -9.57 23.36
C PRO A 108 -47.10 -10.73 24.27
N THR A 109 -47.92 -10.96 25.30
CA THR A 109 -47.77 -12.00 26.32
C THR A 109 -48.37 -13.32 25.86
N VAL A 110 -47.53 -14.35 25.68
CA VAL A 110 -47.96 -15.75 25.65
C VAL A 110 -47.33 -16.43 26.87
N ALA A 111 -48.15 -17.17 27.62
CA ALA A 111 -47.76 -17.83 28.86
C ALA A 111 -47.32 -19.27 28.55
N ASP A 112 -46.02 -19.52 28.60
CA ASP A 112 -45.49 -20.88 28.73
C ASP A 112 -44.36 -20.87 29.79
N PRO A 113 -44.27 -21.86 30.70
CA PRO A 113 -43.34 -21.82 31.83
C PRO A 113 -41.91 -22.30 31.49
N LEU A 114 -41.61 -22.63 30.24
CA LEU A 114 -40.27 -23.05 29.82
C LEU A 114 -39.42 -21.81 29.46
N LEU A 115 -38.84 -21.26 30.52
CA LEU A 115 -37.75 -20.29 30.77
C LEU A 115 -36.86 -19.67 29.66
N GLN A 116 -37.02 -19.94 28.37
CA GLN A 116 -36.21 -19.29 27.32
C GLN A 116 -37.07 -19.09 26.07
N HIS A 117 -37.14 -17.85 25.57
CA HIS A 117 -37.83 -17.57 24.31
C HIS A 117 -36.83 -16.95 23.34
N THR A 118 -36.42 -17.70 22.32
CA THR A 118 -35.85 -17.08 21.12
C THR A 118 -36.96 -16.32 20.41
N ARG A 119 -36.80 -15.00 20.29
CA ARG A 119 -37.83 -14.17 19.64
C ARG A 119 -37.60 -14.00 18.15
N GLN A 120 -36.33 -13.97 17.71
CA GLN A 120 -35.99 -13.74 16.32
C GLN A 120 -34.54 -14.14 16.03
N VAL A 121 -34.33 -14.79 14.89
CA VAL A 121 -33.01 -14.91 14.24
C VAL A 121 -33.10 -14.21 12.91
N VAL A 122 -32.26 -13.20 12.72
CA VAL A 122 -32.28 -12.35 11.53
C VAL A 122 -30.88 -12.28 10.96
N THR A 123 -30.78 -12.54 9.66
CA THR A 123 -29.60 -12.18 8.88
C THR A 123 -29.87 -10.82 8.25
N TYR A 124 -28.97 -9.88 8.46
CA TYR A 124 -29.08 -8.53 7.92
C TYR A 124 -27.84 -8.18 7.10
N LYS A 125 -28.10 -7.56 5.95
CA LYS A 125 -27.11 -7.08 5.01
C LYS A 125 -26.79 -5.64 5.37
N VAL A 126 -25.57 -5.38 5.77
CA VAL A 126 -25.10 -4.08 6.23
C VAL A 126 -24.10 -3.52 5.24
N ARG A 127 -24.22 -2.23 4.96
CA ARG A 127 -23.11 -1.49 4.37
C ARG A 127 -22.19 -1.04 5.48
N ARG A 128 -20.90 -1.36 5.40
CA ARG A 128 -19.89 -0.89 6.35
C ARG A 128 -18.76 -0.18 5.63
N THR A 129 -18.65 1.13 5.85
CA THR A 129 -17.51 1.95 5.42
C THR A 129 -16.85 2.57 6.63
N ASP A 130 -15.54 2.69 6.66
CA ASP A 130 -14.83 3.38 7.76
C ASP A 130 -13.62 4.19 7.25
N LEU A 131 -13.07 3.83 6.09
CA LEU A 131 -11.93 4.48 5.47
C LEU A 131 -12.36 5.53 4.44
N LEU A 132 -11.55 6.59 4.27
CA LEU A 132 -11.79 7.62 3.26
C LEU A 132 -11.90 7.01 1.85
N TYR A 133 -11.03 6.07 1.51
CA TYR A 133 -11.11 5.31 0.27
C TYR A 133 -12.48 4.64 0.07
N GLU A 134 -13.00 3.98 1.10
CA GLU A 134 -14.28 3.26 1.03
C GLU A 134 -15.44 4.22 0.84
N TYR A 135 -15.39 5.35 1.55
CA TYR A 135 -16.39 6.40 1.40
C TYR A 135 -16.43 6.97 -0.02
N ILE A 136 -15.26 7.22 -0.62
CA ILE A 136 -15.16 7.75 -1.99
C ILE A 136 -15.66 6.73 -3.02
N ILE A 137 -15.31 5.45 -2.86
CA ILE A 137 -15.66 4.41 -3.84
C ILE A 137 -17.06 3.83 -3.64
N MET A 138 -17.70 4.06 -2.49
CA MET A 138 -19.02 3.51 -2.17
C MET A 138 -20.06 3.65 -3.31
N PRO A 139 -20.16 4.79 -4.04
CA PRO A 139 -21.11 4.91 -5.15
C PRO A 139 -20.80 3.99 -6.35
N LEU A 140 -19.55 3.53 -6.49
CA LEU A 140 -19.08 2.70 -7.58
C LEU A 140 -19.05 1.21 -7.20
N LEU A 141 -18.69 0.90 -5.95
CA LEU A 141 -18.53 -0.46 -5.46
C LEU A 141 -19.07 -0.56 -4.03
N ASP A 142 -20.21 -1.22 -3.88
CA ASP A 142 -20.82 -1.42 -2.57
C ASP A 142 -20.05 -2.48 -1.77
N ARG A 143 -19.64 -2.13 -0.55
CA ARG A 143 -18.99 -3.05 0.38
C ARG A 143 -20.01 -3.51 1.40
N LEU A 144 -20.40 -4.76 1.23
CA LEU A 144 -21.51 -5.37 1.95
C LEU A 144 -20.98 -6.43 2.90
N GLU A 145 -21.47 -6.39 4.12
CA GLU A 145 -21.20 -7.38 5.14
C GLU A 145 -22.53 -8.03 5.55
N MET A 146 -22.50 -9.34 5.77
CA MET A 146 -23.66 -10.08 6.25
C MET A 146 -23.46 -10.35 7.74
N TYR A 147 -24.44 -9.94 8.53
CA TYR A 147 -24.48 -10.20 9.97
C TYR A 147 -25.65 -11.12 10.24
N THR A 148 -25.48 -12.02 11.18
CA THR A 148 -26.61 -12.77 11.75
C THR A 148 -26.68 -12.45 13.23
N ALA A 149 -27.87 -12.07 13.69
CA ALA A 149 -28.14 -11.84 15.09
C ALA A 149 -29.29 -12.73 15.58
N LYS A 150 -29.18 -13.15 16.84
CA LYS A 150 -30.22 -13.84 17.59
C LYS A 150 -30.43 -13.13 18.90
N MET A 151 -31.69 -12.95 19.25
CA MET A 151 -32.08 -12.41 20.55
C MET A 151 -32.73 -13.52 21.38
N SER A 152 -32.09 -13.86 22.50
CA SER A 152 -32.62 -14.76 23.52
C SER A 152 -33.12 -13.92 24.70
N TYR A 153 -34.39 -14.07 25.06
CA TYR A 153 -35.00 -13.33 26.16
C TYR A 153 -35.39 -14.27 27.30
N PHE A 154 -34.96 -13.92 28.51
CA PHE A 154 -35.21 -14.64 29.74
C PHE A 154 -36.05 -13.77 30.66
N ARG A 155 -37.24 -14.25 31.02
CA ARG A 155 -38.21 -13.53 31.83
C ARG A 155 -38.17 -14.03 33.27
N ASN A 156 -38.29 -13.12 34.22
CA ASN A 156 -38.48 -13.45 35.64
C ASN A 156 -37.46 -14.46 36.15
N LEU A 157 -36.18 -14.12 36.04
CA LEU A 157 -35.07 -14.93 36.50
C LEU A 157 -35.12 -15.07 38.03
N THR A 158 -35.75 -16.14 38.52
CA THR A 158 -35.91 -16.43 39.96
C THR A 158 -34.70 -17.15 40.53
N SER A 159 -34.19 -18.17 39.83
CA SER A 159 -33.02 -18.93 40.28
C SER A 159 -31.72 -18.13 40.10
N PRO A 160 -30.81 -18.09 41.09
CA PRO A 160 -29.46 -17.56 40.91
C PRO A 160 -28.61 -18.44 39.98
N GLU A 161 -28.98 -19.71 39.80
CA GLU A 161 -28.28 -20.70 38.97
C GLU A 161 -29.00 -20.91 37.62
N PHE A 162 -29.43 -19.83 36.95
CA PHE A 162 -29.91 -19.97 35.58
C PHE A 162 -28.73 -20.31 34.67
N ASN A 163 -28.93 -21.14 33.65
CA ASN A 163 -27.89 -21.48 32.66
C ASN A 163 -28.34 -21.00 31.28
N VAL A 164 -27.62 -20.02 30.71
CA VAL A 164 -27.94 -19.41 29.41
C VAL A 164 -27.85 -20.42 28.25
N CYS A 165 -27.02 -21.44 28.42
CA CYS A 165 -26.68 -22.43 27.42
C CYS A 165 -27.43 -23.77 27.60
N ALA A 166 -28.43 -23.82 28.49
CA ALA A 166 -29.14 -25.05 28.82
C ALA A 166 -29.99 -25.59 27.67
N ASP A 167 -30.67 -24.71 26.93
CA ASP A 167 -31.54 -25.12 25.83
C ASP A 167 -30.74 -25.32 24.53
N PRO A 168 -30.65 -26.54 23.97
CA PRO A 168 -29.89 -26.80 22.76
C PRO A 168 -30.46 -26.11 21.51
N MET A 169 -31.75 -25.81 21.46
CA MET A 169 -32.41 -25.14 20.32
C MET A 169 -32.39 -23.62 20.46
N ASP A 170 -32.53 -23.12 21.69
CA ASP A 170 -32.73 -21.69 21.96
C ASP A 170 -31.53 -20.94 22.57
N ARG A 171 -30.41 -21.63 22.85
CA ARG A 171 -29.18 -20.99 23.34
C ARG A 171 -28.54 -20.01 22.34
N PRO A 172 -27.85 -18.98 22.84
CA PRO A 172 -26.98 -18.13 22.02
C PRO A 172 -25.89 -18.92 21.28
N PHE A 173 -25.41 -18.40 20.15
CA PHE A 173 -24.36 -19.02 19.32
C PHE A 173 -23.04 -19.17 20.08
N HIS A 174 -22.71 -18.18 20.89
CA HIS A 174 -21.50 -18.20 21.71
C HIS A 174 -21.50 -19.30 22.78
N CYS A 175 -22.61 -20.00 23.03
CA CYS A 175 -22.61 -21.21 23.85
C CYS A 175 -21.88 -22.37 23.18
N ASP A 176 -21.93 -22.44 21.84
CA ASP A 176 -21.28 -23.49 21.03
C ASP A 176 -19.95 -23.05 20.44
N ALA A 177 -19.56 -21.80 20.65
CA ALA A 177 -18.35 -21.23 20.07
C ALA A 177 -17.05 -21.71 20.76
N GLY A 178 -17.14 -22.59 21.77
CA GLY A 178 -15.99 -23.25 22.39
C GLY A 178 -14.93 -22.25 22.87
N ILE A 179 -13.71 -22.36 22.32
CA ILE A 179 -12.59 -21.46 22.65
C ILE A 179 -12.91 -19.98 22.39
N TYR A 180 -13.82 -19.67 21.46
CA TYR A 180 -14.20 -18.30 21.11
C TYR A 180 -15.06 -17.60 22.19
N SER A 181 -15.55 -18.36 23.16
CA SER A 181 -16.27 -17.82 24.34
C SER A 181 -15.38 -17.65 25.58
N ASP A 182 -14.11 -18.08 25.52
CA ASP A 182 -13.15 -17.91 26.61
C ASP A 182 -12.16 -16.77 26.35
N TYR A 183 -12.51 -15.56 26.78
CA TYR A 183 -11.76 -14.34 26.52
C TYR A 183 -10.37 -14.35 27.20
N ARG A 184 -10.08 -15.30 28.11
CA ARG A 184 -8.73 -15.51 28.68
C ARG A 184 -7.75 -16.07 27.64
N LEU A 185 -8.27 -16.91 26.76
CA LEU A 185 -7.49 -17.55 25.70
C LEU A 185 -7.33 -16.61 24.50
N ILE A 186 -8.30 -15.73 24.26
CA ILE A 186 -8.35 -14.83 23.09
C ILE A 186 -7.72 -13.45 23.39
N GLY A 187 -7.88 -12.94 24.61
CA GLY A 187 -7.46 -11.61 25.01
C GLY A 187 -5.94 -11.40 25.06
N GLU A 188 -5.52 -10.14 25.00
CA GLU A 188 -4.11 -9.77 25.21
C GLU A 188 -3.72 -9.99 26.68
N PRO A 189 -2.59 -10.66 26.98
CA PRO A 189 -2.17 -10.92 28.35
C PRO A 189 -2.00 -9.61 29.14
N GLY A 190 -2.78 -9.44 30.21
CA GLY A 190 -2.70 -8.25 31.06
C GLY A 190 -3.58 -7.07 30.64
N HIS A 191 -4.32 -7.16 29.52
CA HIS A 191 -5.30 -6.12 29.16
C HIS A 191 -6.54 -6.21 30.09
N PRO A 192 -6.82 -5.21 30.95
CA PRO A 192 -7.80 -5.36 32.03
C PRO A 192 -9.23 -5.76 31.58
N PRO A 193 -9.78 -5.18 30.50
CA PRO A 193 -11.09 -5.60 29.96
C PRO A 193 -11.15 -7.06 29.52
N SER A 194 -10.05 -7.62 29.01
CA SER A 194 -10.01 -8.99 28.51
C SER A 194 -9.79 -10.01 29.63
N VAL A 195 -8.99 -9.65 30.65
CA VAL A 195 -8.82 -10.46 31.86
C VAL A 195 -10.13 -10.51 32.67
N ALA A 196 -10.86 -9.39 32.73
CA ALA A 196 -12.14 -9.31 33.44
C ALA A 196 -13.26 -10.13 32.79
N ALA A 197 -13.21 -10.31 31.46
CA ALA A 197 -14.25 -10.99 30.70
C ALA A 197 -14.37 -12.51 31.00
N LYS A 198 -13.26 -13.16 31.41
CA LYS A 198 -13.18 -14.61 31.67
C LYS A 198 -13.87 -15.42 30.55
N PHE A 199 -14.74 -16.36 30.92
CA PHE A 199 -15.66 -17.03 30.01
C PHE A 199 -16.93 -16.17 29.90
N THR A 200 -17.37 -15.86 28.67
CA THR A 200 -18.48 -14.91 28.40
C THR A 200 -19.69 -15.22 29.27
N TRP A 201 -20.12 -16.49 29.32
CA TRP A 201 -21.31 -16.88 30.07
C TRP A 201 -21.13 -16.84 31.58
N HIS A 202 -19.93 -17.15 32.07
CA HIS A 202 -19.62 -16.97 33.49
C HIS A 202 -19.73 -15.49 33.88
N ARG A 203 -19.25 -14.59 33.02
CA ARG A 203 -19.36 -13.15 33.25
C ARG A 203 -20.80 -12.64 33.15
N VAL A 204 -21.61 -13.19 32.25
CA VAL A 204 -23.06 -12.91 32.20
C VAL A 204 -23.73 -13.31 33.52
N HIS A 205 -23.41 -14.49 34.07
CA HIS A 205 -23.94 -14.91 35.38
C HIS A 205 -23.48 -14.00 36.52
N GLU A 206 -22.19 -13.65 36.58
CA GLU A 206 -21.67 -12.68 37.54
C GLU A 206 -22.41 -11.34 37.45
N GLN A 207 -22.63 -10.80 36.24
CA GLN A 207 -23.32 -9.52 36.04
C GLN A 207 -24.79 -9.55 36.53
N VAL A 208 -25.52 -10.62 36.25
CA VAL A 208 -26.89 -10.76 36.76
C VAL A 208 -26.90 -10.91 38.29
N ALA A 209 -25.95 -11.67 38.86
CA ALA A 209 -25.82 -11.81 40.31
C ALA A 209 -25.46 -10.48 40.98
N ASP A 210 -24.57 -9.69 40.38
CA ASP A 210 -24.18 -8.36 40.86
C ASP A 210 -25.38 -7.41 40.90
N VAL A 211 -26.18 -7.37 39.82
CA VAL A 211 -27.41 -6.55 39.77
C VAL A 211 -28.42 -7.03 40.83
N ARG A 212 -28.60 -8.33 41.02
CA ARG A 212 -29.50 -8.84 42.08
C ARG A 212 -29.03 -8.44 43.47
N LYS A 213 -27.73 -8.56 43.73
CA LYS A 213 -27.14 -8.15 45.01
C LYS A 213 -27.34 -6.66 45.25
N GLU A 214 -27.15 -5.83 44.22
CA GLU A 214 -27.37 -4.39 44.28
C GLU A 214 -28.81 -4.02 44.66
N PHE A 215 -29.80 -4.78 44.16
CA PHE A 215 -31.22 -4.52 44.43
C PHE A 215 -31.81 -5.37 45.57
N SER A 216 -31.00 -6.17 46.28
CA SER A 216 -31.46 -7.04 47.37
C SER A 216 -32.11 -6.29 48.55
N SER A 217 -31.73 -5.03 48.76
CA SER A 217 -32.25 -4.18 49.84
C SER A 217 -33.38 -3.24 49.41
N HIS A 218 -33.86 -3.29 48.16
CA HIS A 218 -34.81 -2.31 47.62
C HIS A 218 -36.24 -2.45 48.18
N GLY A 219 -36.61 -3.59 48.79
CA GLY A 219 -37.86 -3.73 49.55
C GLY A 219 -39.15 -3.88 48.73
N GLY A 220 -39.08 -4.28 47.46
CA GLY A 220 -40.24 -4.48 46.57
C GLY A 220 -40.31 -5.86 45.91
N ASN A 221 -41.38 -6.14 45.17
CA ASN A 221 -41.54 -7.39 44.40
C ASN A 221 -40.82 -7.25 43.06
N LEU A 222 -39.51 -7.45 43.11
CA LEU A 222 -38.63 -7.26 41.97
C LEU A 222 -38.68 -8.43 40.99
N THR A 223 -38.78 -8.12 39.70
CA THR A 223 -38.57 -9.09 38.63
C THR A 223 -37.33 -8.73 37.83
N PHE A 224 -36.49 -9.72 37.59
CA PHE A 224 -35.27 -9.60 36.80
C PHE A 224 -35.52 -10.22 35.42
N ASP A 225 -35.37 -9.43 34.37
CA ASP A 225 -35.37 -9.92 33.00
C ASP A 225 -33.97 -9.73 32.40
N MET A 226 -33.64 -10.61 31.45
CA MET A 226 -32.38 -10.54 30.72
C MET A 226 -32.62 -10.77 29.23
N GLY A 227 -32.01 -9.92 28.40
CA GLY A 227 -31.90 -10.12 26.97
C GLY A 227 -30.44 -10.36 26.60
N VAL A 228 -30.18 -11.37 25.79
CA VAL A 228 -28.88 -11.59 25.16
C VAL A 228 -29.08 -11.44 23.66
N LEU A 229 -28.44 -10.44 23.07
CA LEU A 229 -28.32 -10.27 21.63
C LEU A 229 -26.95 -10.80 21.23
N ASP A 230 -26.92 -11.96 20.59
CA ASP A 230 -25.71 -12.57 20.06
C ASP A 230 -25.67 -12.32 18.56
N SER A 231 -24.58 -11.75 18.08
CA SER A 231 -24.37 -11.50 16.66
C SER A 231 -22.98 -11.86 16.20
N TYR A 232 -22.90 -12.32 14.96
CA TYR A 232 -21.63 -12.56 14.28
C TYR A 232 -21.70 -12.04 12.85
N VAL A 233 -20.53 -11.64 12.37
CA VAL A 233 -20.28 -11.34 10.97
C VAL A 233 -19.90 -12.64 10.30
N HIS A 234 -20.58 -12.98 9.19
CA HIS A 234 -20.19 -14.12 8.37
C HIS A 234 -18.72 -13.95 7.93
N PRO A 235 -17.91 -15.02 7.87
CA PRO A 235 -16.52 -14.90 7.48
C PRO A 235 -16.38 -14.18 6.13
N VAL A 236 -15.75 -13.01 6.16
CA VAL A 236 -15.51 -12.19 4.97
C VAL A 236 -14.15 -12.54 4.42
N ALA A 237 -14.09 -13.16 3.25
CA ALA A 237 -12.83 -13.41 2.55
C ALA A 237 -12.34 -12.10 1.90
N TYR A 238 -11.08 -11.76 2.16
CA TYR A 238 -10.39 -10.64 1.52
C TYR A 238 -9.76 -11.19 0.24
N THR A 239 -10.30 -10.79 -0.90
CA THR A 239 -9.83 -11.25 -2.21
C THR A 239 -9.03 -10.15 -2.90
N GLY A 240 -7.90 -10.54 -3.51
CA GLY A 240 -7.01 -9.61 -4.21
C GLY A 240 -5.53 -9.78 -3.87
N GLY A 241 -5.17 -10.55 -2.85
CA GLY A 241 -3.80 -11.05 -2.62
C GLY A 241 -3.69 -12.56 -2.90
N ILE A 242 -2.46 -13.07 -2.94
CA ILE A 242 -2.19 -14.52 -3.09
C ILE A 242 -2.49 -15.27 -1.79
N VAL A 243 -2.10 -14.69 -0.65
CA VAL A 243 -2.39 -15.25 0.68
C VAL A 243 -3.88 -15.12 0.97
N ARG A 244 -4.48 -16.22 1.43
CA ARG A 244 -5.88 -16.21 1.87
C ARG A 244 -5.94 -15.49 3.19
N ALA A 245 -6.79 -14.48 3.27
CA ALA A 245 -7.11 -13.83 4.53
C ALA A 245 -8.60 -13.58 4.59
N GLY A 246 -9.14 -13.66 5.78
CA GLY A 246 -10.52 -13.28 6.06
C GLY A 246 -10.64 -12.76 7.47
N THR A 247 -11.73 -12.08 7.74
CA THR A 247 -12.06 -11.60 9.08
C THR A 247 -13.40 -12.16 9.50
N MET A 248 -13.51 -12.46 10.79
CA MET A 248 -14.76 -12.76 11.45
C MET A 248 -14.84 -11.89 12.69
N GLN A 249 -16.04 -11.37 12.99
CA GLN A 249 -16.30 -10.54 14.15
C GLN A 249 -17.51 -11.08 14.88
N ASN A 250 -17.52 -10.88 16.19
CA ASN A 250 -18.59 -11.30 17.08
C ASN A 250 -18.89 -10.20 18.09
N GLU A 251 -20.16 -9.99 18.34
CA GLU A 251 -20.66 -9.02 19.32
C GLU A 251 -21.82 -9.67 20.10
N ASN A 252 -21.67 -9.75 21.42
CA ASN A 252 -22.73 -10.15 22.33
C ASN A 252 -23.11 -8.96 23.20
N VAL A 253 -24.39 -8.60 23.21
CA VAL A 253 -24.94 -7.54 24.04
C VAL A 253 -25.84 -8.15 25.09
N LEU A 254 -25.49 -7.93 26.35
CA LEU A 254 -26.26 -8.32 27.53
C LEU A 254 -27.07 -7.12 28.00
N LEU A 255 -28.38 -7.25 28.00
CA LEU A 255 -29.33 -6.28 28.54
C LEU A 255 -29.95 -6.87 29.81
N ILE A 256 -29.69 -6.27 30.97
CA ILE A 256 -30.30 -6.66 32.25
C ILE A 256 -31.35 -5.61 32.61
N ARG A 257 -32.58 -6.03 32.85
CA ARG A 257 -33.68 -5.15 33.24
C ARG A 257 -34.22 -5.57 34.60
N VAL A 258 -34.29 -4.64 35.55
CA VAL A 258 -35.00 -4.83 36.82
C VAL A 258 -36.30 -4.04 36.78
N ARG A 259 -37.39 -4.72 37.14
CA ARG A 259 -38.69 -4.09 37.29
C ARG A 259 -39.17 -4.24 38.71
N ASP A 260 -39.76 -3.19 39.24
CA ASP A 260 -40.58 -3.27 40.43
C ASP A 260 -42.02 -3.51 39.99
N CYS A 261 -42.60 -4.62 40.46
CA CYS A 261 -43.92 -5.07 40.06
C CYS A 261 -44.86 -5.02 41.26
N ASP A 262 -45.76 -4.04 41.26
CA ASP A 262 -46.94 -4.09 42.11
C ASP A 262 -48.00 -5.02 41.46
N THR A 263 -49.03 -5.34 42.21
CA THR A 263 -50.14 -6.26 41.87
C THR A 263 -50.71 -6.08 40.46
N ASN A 264 -50.70 -4.87 39.88
CA ASN A 264 -51.22 -4.59 38.54
C ASN A 264 -50.29 -3.75 37.63
N LYS A 265 -49.09 -3.35 38.10
CA LYS A 265 -48.18 -2.48 37.33
C LYS A 265 -46.74 -2.87 37.56
N CYS A 266 -46.00 -3.07 36.47
CA CYS A 266 -44.55 -3.30 36.50
C CYS A 266 -43.84 -2.13 35.86
N GLU A 267 -42.95 -1.49 36.60
CA GLU A 267 -42.17 -0.35 36.13
C GLU A 267 -40.69 -0.69 36.10
N THR A 268 -39.98 -0.26 35.06
CA THR A 268 -38.54 -0.52 34.94
C THR A 268 -37.79 0.49 35.80
N ILE A 269 -37.11 0.00 36.83
CA ILE A 269 -36.32 0.82 37.75
C ILE A 269 -34.83 0.81 37.39
N PHE A 270 -34.41 -0.17 36.58
CA PHE A 270 -33.01 -0.34 36.21
C PHE A 270 -32.86 -1.03 34.85
N LEU A 271 -31.90 -0.57 34.05
CA LEU A 271 -31.50 -1.19 32.80
C LEU A 271 -29.98 -1.08 32.63
N ARG A 272 -29.27 -2.19 32.39
CA ARG A 272 -27.82 -2.21 32.15
C ARG A 272 -27.49 -2.86 30.81
N ASP A 273 -26.68 -2.21 30.00
CA ASP A 273 -26.08 -2.70 28.74
C ASP A 273 -24.61 -3.04 28.99
N TYR A 274 -24.28 -4.32 28.79
CA TYR A 274 -22.93 -4.83 28.88
C TYR A 274 -22.56 -5.56 27.59
N ARG A 275 -21.42 -5.21 26.99
CA ARG A 275 -21.02 -5.72 25.67
C ARG A 275 -19.78 -6.57 25.73
N PHE A 276 -19.78 -7.63 24.92
CA PHE A 276 -18.66 -8.49 24.64
C PHE A 276 -18.36 -8.45 23.15
N GLU A 277 -17.21 -7.90 22.77
CA GLU A 277 -16.79 -7.76 21.37
C GLU A 277 -15.54 -8.59 21.10
N GLY A 278 -15.44 -9.18 19.92
CA GLY A 278 -14.26 -9.88 19.45
C GLY A 278 -14.10 -9.79 17.93
N ALA A 279 -12.85 -9.91 17.48
CA ALA A 279 -12.57 -10.12 16.06
C ALA A 279 -11.32 -10.97 15.84
N GLN A 280 -11.39 -11.79 14.80
CA GLN A 280 -10.35 -12.71 14.40
C GLN A 280 -10.04 -12.62 12.92
N VAL A 281 -8.80 -12.92 12.59
CA VAL A 281 -8.28 -13.08 11.24
C VAL A 281 -8.02 -14.55 10.99
N ILE A 282 -8.59 -15.05 9.89
CA ILE A 282 -8.35 -16.38 9.38
C ILE A 282 -7.37 -16.23 8.21
N SER A 283 -6.18 -16.81 8.28
CA SER A 283 -5.19 -16.69 7.20
C SER A 283 -4.13 -17.78 7.19
N ASP A 284 -3.67 -18.17 6.01
CA ASP A 284 -2.49 -19.03 5.80
C ASP A 284 -1.17 -18.21 5.78
N PHE A 285 -1.20 -16.93 6.16
CA PHE A 285 -0.05 -16.04 6.05
C PHE A 285 1.23 -16.54 6.73
N VAL A 286 1.15 -17.23 7.87
CA VAL A 286 2.35 -17.71 8.58
C VAL A 286 3.19 -18.65 7.71
N ASP A 287 2.54 -19.48 6.88
CA ASP A 287 3.23 -20.38 5.96
C ASP A 287 3.94 -19.60 4.84
N TRP A 288 3.31 -18.53 4.37
CA TRP A 288 3.84 -17.65 3.33
C TRP A 288 4.80 -16.58 3.85
N GLY A 289 4.79 -16.29 5.15
CA GLY A 289 5.52 -15.19 5.77
C GLY A 289 7.02 -15.32 5.56
N ARG A 290 7.55 -16.55 5.56
CA ARG A 290 8.96 -16.82 5.23
C ARG A 290 9.27 -16.47 3.77
N ALA A 291 8.42 -16.87 2.83
CA ALA A 291 8.62 -16.57 1.41
C ALA A 291 8.58 -15.05 1.14
N VAL A 292 7.59 -14.35 1.72
CA VAL A 292 7.47 -12.88 1.63
C VAL A 292 8.71 -12.20 2.23
N SER A 293 9.20 -12.69 3.37
CA SER A 293 10.41 -12.14 4.02
C SER A 293 11.65 -12.36 3.17
N VAL A 294 11.83 -13.56 2.60
CA VAL A 294 12.96 -13.86 1.71
C VAL A 294 12.93 -12.97 0.47
N LEU A 295 11.77 -12.77 -0.16
CA LEU A 295 11.62 -11.88 -1.31
C LEU A 295 12.03 -10.45 -0.97
N ARG A 296 11.53 -9.91 0.15
CA ARG A 296 11.90 -8.57 0.62
C ARG A 296 13.39 -8.48 0.90
N ILE A 297 13.94 -9.38 1.73
CA ILE A 297 15.37 -9.39 2.09
C ILE A 297 16.24 -9.46 0.84
N THR A 298 15.88 -10.32 -0.12
CA THR A 298 16.61 -10.43 -1.38
C THR A 298 16.56 -9.14 -2.19
N ALA A 299 15.37 -8.51 -2.31
CA ALA A 299 15.22 -7.23 -3.00
C ALA A 299 16.04 -6.12 -2.33
N GLN A 300 16.05 -6.08 -1.00
CA GLN A 300 16.80 -5.09 -0.21
C GLN A 300 18.30 -5.30 -0.31
N CYS A 301 18.78 -6.54 -0.18
CA CYS A 301 20.18 -6.91 -0.38
C CYS A 301 20.63 -6.53 -1.79
N TYR A 302 19.81 -6.81 -2.80
CA TYR A 302 20.09 -6.40 -4.16
C TYR A 302 20.22 -4.89 -4.30
N PHE A 303 19.34 -4.12 -3.65
CA PHE A 303 19.43 -2.66 -3.64
C PHE A 303 20.72 -2.14 -2.97
N TYR A 304 21.14 -2.75 -1.85
CA TYR A 304 22.41 -2.42 -1.21
C TYR A 304 23.60 -2.69 -2.13
N ILE A 305 23.63 -3.88 -2.77
CA ILE A 305 24.67 -4.25 -3.72
C ILE A 305 24.68 -3.24 -4.88
N ARG A 306 23.51 -2.88 -5.42
CA ARG A 306 23.38 -1.91 -6.51
C ARG A 306 23.90 -0.52 -6.15
N LEU A 307 23.70 -0.07 -4.91
CA LEU A 307 24.27 1.20 -4.45
C LEU A 307 25.80 1.13 -4.36
N VAL A 308 26.34 0.03 -3.85
CA VAL A 308 27.80 -0.19 -3.77
C VAL A 308 28.41 -0.28 -5.16
N THR A 309 27.81 -1.05 -6.09
CA THR A 309 28.31 -1.17 -7.46
C THR A 309 28.20 0.14 -8.21
N LEU A 310 27.17 0.96 -7.97
CA LEU A 310 27.07 2.31 -8.53
C LEU A 310 28.21 3.21 -8.03
N LEU A 311 28.47 3.23 -6.72
CA LEU A 311 29.57 4.01 -6.16
C LEU A 311 30.92 3.55 -6.71
N TRP A 312 31.11 2.24 -6.86
CA TRP A 312 32.32 1.66 -7.44
C TRP A 312 32.45 2.00 -8.93
N ALA A 313 31.39 1.90 -9.71
CA ALA A 313 31.34 2.26 -11.12
C ALA A 313 31.65 3.75 -11.34
N CYS A 314 31.06 4.63 -10.53
CA CYS A 314 31.38 6.05 -10.51
C CYS A 314 32.88 6.25 -10.21
N HIS A 315 33.44 5.58 -9.20
CA HIS A 315 34.85 5.69 -8.85
C HIS A 315 35.78 5.24 -9.98
N LEU A 316 35.45 4.11 -10.64
CA LEU A 316 36.23 3.57 -11.76
C LEU A 316 36.14 4.44 -13.01
N SER A 317 35.00 5.10 -13.24
CA SER A 317 34.80 6.01 -14.38
C SER A 317 35.59 7.32 -14.27
N ALA A 318 36.06 7.67 -13.06
CA ALA A 318 36.85 8.88 -12.83
C ALA A 318 38.31 8.70 -13.30
N PRO A 319 38.93 9.74 -13.90
CA PRO A 319 40.36 9.73 -14.26
C PRO A 319 41.25 9.47 -13.04
N THR A 320 42.31 8.68 -13.21
CA THR A 320 43.20 8.22 -12.12
C THR A 320 43.76 9.35 -11.25
N GLY A 321 44.03 10.52 -11.81
CA GLY A 321 44.57 11.68 -11.07
C GLY A 321 43.57 12.46 -10.21
N VAL A 322 42.26 12.20 -10.30
CA VAL A 322 41.20 12.96 -9.59
C VAL A 322 40.30 12.04 -8.75
N ARG A 323 40.71 10.79 -8.55
CA ARG A 323 39.95 9.78 -7.81
C ARG A 323 39.93 10.09 -6.31
N SER A 324 38.82 10.62 -5.83
CA SER A 324 38.52 10.75 -4.40
C SER A 324 37.19 10.05 -4.11
N LEU A 325 37.20 9.10 -3.17
CA LEU A 325 36.00 8.34 -2.79
C LEU A 325 34.88 9.28 -2.33
N TRP A 326 35.21 10.25 -1.47
CA TRP A 326 34.25 11.25 -0.97
C TRP A 326 33.64 12.09 -2.10
N ARG A 327 34.47 12.54 -3.04
CA ARG A 327 33.99 13.29 -4.20
C ARG A 327 33.09 12.42 -5.09
N THR A 328 33.45 11.16 -5.30
CA THR A 328 32.64 10.19 -6.05
C THR A 328 31.28 9.99 -5.40
N VAL A 329 31.23 9.79 -4.08
CA VAL A 329 29.97 9.63 -3.34
C VAL A 329 29.09 10.87 -3.50
N LEU A 330 29.65 12.06 -3.30
CA LEU A 330 28.90 13.31 -3.43
C LEU A 330 28.40 13.53 -4.87
N LEU A 331 29.20 13.22 -5.88
CA LEU A 331 28.80 13.31 -7.29
C LEU A 331 27.72 12.29 -7.64
N ALA A 332 27.83 11.05 -7.16
CA ALA A 332 26.81 10.03 -7.36
C ALA A 332 25.47 10.46 -6.74
N LEU A 333 25.50 10.97 -5.50
CA LEU A 333 24.29 11.47 -4.82
C LEU A 333 23.72 12.75 -5.46
N SER A 334 24.55 13.59 -6.08
CA SER A 334 24.07 14.83 -6.71
C SER A 334 23.55 14.63 -8.14
N GLU A 335 24.15 13.71 -8.90
CA GLU A 335 23.88 13.53 -10.33
C GLU A 335 22.97 12.34 -10.62
N ALA A 336 23.15 11.20 -9.94
CA ALA A 336 22.33 10.01 -10.18
C ALA A 336 21.03 10.13 -9.39
N PRO A 337 19.86 10.30 -10.06
CA PRO A 337 18.62 10.47 -9.35
C PRO A 337 18.28 9.22 -8.54
N SER A 338 17.97 9.37 -7.26
CA SER A 338 17.69 8.25 -6.35
C SER A 338 16.58 7.34 -6.84
N HIS A 339 15.51 7.90 -7.41
CA HIS A 339 14.39 7.14 -7.98
C HIS A 339 14.81 6.31 -9.21
N VAL A 340 15.73 6.80 -10.04
CA VAL A 340 16.28 6.03 -11.15
C VAL A 340 17.13 4.87 -10.63
N VAL A 341 17.92 5.09 -9.58
CA VAL A 341 18.73 4.02 -9.00
C VAL A 341 17.83 2.97 -8.36
N ALA A 342 16.77 3.37 -7.65
CA ALA A 342 15.78 2.48 -7.03
C ALA A 342 14.95 1.70 -8.04
N TYR A 343 14.38 2.39 -9.03
CA TYR A 343 13.43 1.81 -9.97
C TYR A 343 14.07 1.37 -11.30
N GLY A 344 15.36 1.63 -11.52
CA GLY A 344 16.05 1.28 -12.78
C GLY A 344 16.51 -0.18 -12.87
N SER A 345 16.10 -1.05 -11.94
CA SER A 345 16.31 -2.50 -12.03
C SER A 345 14.97 -3.22 -11.88
N PRO A 346 14.60 -4.12 -12.79
CA PRO A 346 13.34 -4.85 -12.69
C PRO A 346 13.31 -5.81 -11.51
N PHE A 347 14.46 -6.39 -11.13
CA PHE A 347 14.50 -7.43 -10.10
C PHE A 347 13.95 -6.99 -8.74
N PRO A 348 14.47 -5.93 -8.07
CA PRO A 348 13.95 -5.50 -6.78
C PRO A 348 12.49 -5.07 -6.88
N ILE A 349 12.09 -4.40 -7.97
CA ILE A 349 10.70 -3.98 -8.18
C ILE A 349 9.78 -5.20 -8.21
N LEU A 350 10.09 -6.20 -9.05
CA LEU A 350 9.26 -7.39 -9.20
C LEU A 350 9.25 -8.20 -7.90
N ALA A 351 10.37 -8.31 -7.19
CA ALA A 351 10.44 -8.98 -5.90
C ALA A 351 9.58 -8.29 -4.83
N TYR A 352 9.66 -6.95 -4.70
CA TYR A 352 8.81 -6.20 -3.77
C TYR A 352 7.34 -6.22 -4.17
N ALA A 353 7.03 -6.04 -5.46
CA ALA A 353 5.67 -6.06 -5.97
C ALA A 353 5.04 -7.45 -5.78
N PHE A 354 5.78 -8.52 -6.04
CA PHE A 354 5.32 -9.88 -5.82
C PHE A 354 5.13 -10.18 -4.34
N ALA A 355 6.08 -9.79 -3.48
CA ALA A 355 5.94 -9.89 -2.02
C ALA A 355 4.70 -9.15 -1.51
N HIS A 356 4.43 -7.95 -2.05
CA HIS A 356 3.23 -7.18 -1.75
C HIS A 356 1.97 -7.87 -2.28
N CYS A 357 1.96 -8.39 -3.50
CA CYS A 357 0.83 -9.16 -4.03
C CYS A 357 0.52 -10.39 -3.15
N MET A 358 1.54 -10.99 -2.54
CA MET A 358 1.34 -12.08 -1.58
C MET A 358 0.64 -11.58 -0.32
N ASP A 359 1.15 -10.54 0.33
CA ASP A 359 0.68 -10.11 1.64
C ASP A 359 -0.26 -8.89 1.66
N ALA A 360 -0.75 -8.43 0.50
CA ALA A 360 -1.61 -7.26 0.39
C ALA A 360 -2.91 -7.40 1.21
N ASN A 361 -3.50 -8.60 1.22
CA ASN A 361 -4.71 -8.89 1.99
C ASN A 361 -4.48 -8.65 3.50
N ILE A 362 -3.39 -9.22 4.03
CA ILE A 362 -3.01 -9.04 5.43
C ILE A 362 -2.57 -7.61 5.71
N THR A 363 -1.84 -6.98 4.80
CA THR A 363 -1.45 -5.57 4.93
C THR A 363 -2.68 -4.66 5.09
N ASN A 364 -3.71 -4.85 4.26
CA ASN A 364 -4.94 -4.06 4.36
C ASN A 364 -5.74 -4.37 5.63
N ILE A 365 -5.80 -5.64 6.06
CA ILE A 365 -6.36 -6.01 7.37
C ILE A 365 -5.59 -5.28 8.49
N MET A 366 -4.26 -5.34 8.49
CA MET A 366 -3.40 -4.74 9.53
C MET A 366 -3.55 -3.22 9.59
N VAL A 367 -3.73 -2.55 8.46
CA VAL A 367 -4.08 -1.12 8.43
C VAL A 367 -5.38 -0.88 9.16
N ILE A 368 -6.42 -1.70 8.94
CA ILE A 368 -7.70 -1.61 9.65
C ILE A 368 -7.49 -1.88 11.15
N VAL A 369 -6.84 -2.99 11.50
CA VAL A 369 -6.57 -3.41 12.89
C VAL A 369 -5.89 -2.31 13.68
N ARG A 370 -4.75 -1.81 13.17
CA ARG A 370 -3.98 -0.77 13.84
C ARG A 370 -4.73 0.55 13.92
N SER A 371 -5.66 0.77 12.98
CA SER A 371 -6.57 1.92 12.95
C SER A 371 -7.84 1.74 13.81
N ILE A 372 -8.13 0.56 14.37
CA ILE A 372 -9.24 0.36 15.31
C ILE A 372 -8.78 0.79 16.71
N LYS A 373 -9.50 1.72 17.32
CA LYS A 373 -9.55 1.89 18.77
C LYS A 373 -10.96 1.57 19.26
N LEU A 374 -11.07 1.14 20.52
CA LEU A 374 -12.34 1.03 21.24
C LEU A 374 -13.14 2.34 21.02
N GLN A 375 -14.43 2.22 20.70
CA GLN A 375 -15.35 3.34 20.37
C GLN A 375 -15.07 4.09 19.05
N GLY A 376 -14.11 3.65 18.24
CA GLY A 376 -13.84 4.25 16.93
C GLY A 376 -13.01 5.54 16.96
N ASP A 377 -12.31 5.82 18.06
CA ASP A 377 -11.35 6.95 18.12
C ASP A 377 -10.18 6.73 17.15
N THR A 378 -9.56 7.82 16.71
CA THR A 378 -8.41 7.78 15.81
C THR A 378 -7.13 7.43 16.56
N VAL A 379 -6.18 6.80 15.86
CA VAL A 379 -4.88 6.44 16.44
C VAL A 379 -4.08 7.70 16.73
N LYS A 380 -3.75 7.92 18.01
CA LYS A 380 -2.94 9.06 18.46
C LYS A 380 -1.46 8.72 18.69
N ASN A 381 -1.11 7.43 18.74
CA ASN A 381 0.28 7.01 18.94
C ASN A 381 1.10 7.26 17.65
N PRO A 382 2.13 8.12 17.68
CA PRO A 382 2.93 8.43 16.49
C PRO A 382 3.65 7.21 15.91
N GLN A 383 4.03 6.23 16.73
CA GLN A 383 4.67 5.00 16.27
C GLN A 383 3.71 4.15 15.42
N GLU A 384 2.46 4.02 15.86
CA GLU A 384 1.42 3.30 15.13
C GLU A 384 1.07 4.01 13.82
N VAL A 385 0.95 5.34 13.84
CA VAL A 385 0.74 6.14 12.63
C VAL A 385 1.90 5.94 11.65
N PHE A 386 3.15 5.99 12.12
CA PHE A 386 4.31 5.76 11.28
C PHE A 386 4.31 4.37 10.64
N LEU A 387 3.94 3.32 11.40
CA LEU A 387 3.81 1.96 10.87
C LEU A 387 2.71 1.85 9.82
N ILE A 388 1.55 2.47 10.05
CA ILE A 388 0.45 2.52 9.06
C ILE A 388 0.93 3.20 7.76
N ILE A 389 1.64 4.33 7.87
CA ILE A 389 2.22 5.03 6.71
C ILE A 389 3.15 4.09 5.96
N CYS A 390 4.06 3.39 6.64
CA CYS A 390 5.00 2.47 6.01
C CYS A 390 4.29 1.31 5.28
N LEU A 391 3.23 0.73 5.88
CA LEU A 391 2.43 -0.32 5.25
C LEU A 391 1.74 0.18 3.98
N LEU A 392 1.16 1.38 4.01
CA LEU A 392 0.45 1.98 2.87
C LEU A 392 1.39 2.42 1.74
N MET A 393 2.61 2.87 2.07
CA MET A 393 3.62 3.27 1.08
C MET A 393 4.08 2.10 0.19
N ARG A 394 3.91 0.84 0.62
CA ARG A 394 4.25 -0.35 -0.18
C ARG A 394 3.50 -0.43 -1.52
N ARG A 395 2.35 0.24 -1.63
CA ARG A 395 1.56 0.36 -2.87
C ARG A 395 2.39 0.93 -4.03
N GLN A 396 3.42 1.73 -3.75
CA GLN A 396 4.31 2.27 -4.79
C GLN A 396 4.97 1.17 -5.64
N TRP A 397 5.25 -0.01 -5.06
CA TRP A 397 5.88 -1.11 -5.78
C TRP A 397 4.98 -1.69 -6.87
N LEU A 398 3.65 -1.69 -6.67
CA LEU A 398 2.69 -2.04 -7.70
C LEU A 398 2.73 -1.04 -8.86
N LEU A 399 2.78 0.26 -8.54
CA LEU A 399 2.89 1.32 -9.55
C LEU A 399 4.19 1.18 -10.36
N SER A 400 5.31 0.87 -9.70
CA SER A 400 6.60 0.62 -10.35
C SER A 400 6.56 -0.62 -11.24
N ALA A 401 5.92 -1.70 -10.81
CA ALA A 401 5.75 -2.91 -11.62
C ALA A 401 4.86 -2.66 -12.85
N LEU A 402 3.75 -1.93 -12.70
CA LEU A 402 2.90 -1.52 -13.83
C LEU A 402 3.66 -0.63 -14.82
N SER A 403 4.47 0.29 -14.31
CA SER A 403 5.30 1.17 -15.15
C SER A 403 6.37 0.38 -15.90
N TRP A 404 6.94 -0.67 -15.29
CA TRP A 404 7.85 -1.59 -15.96
C TRP A 404 7.16 -2.38 -17.07
N ILE A 405 5.98 -2.95 -16.79
CA ILE A 405 5.17 -3.65 -17.79
C ILE A 405 4.86 -2.71 -18.95
N TRP A 406 4.47 -1.47 -18.67
CA TRP A 406 4.21 -0.45 -19.68
C TRP A 406 5.42 -0.19 -20.59
N VAL A 407 6.60 0.09 -20.02
CA VAL A 407 7.82 0.32 -20.79
C VAL A 407 8.19 -0.90 -21.61
N HIS A 408 8.07 -2.10 -21.02
CA HIS A 408 8.36 -3.35 -21.70
C HIS A 408 7.44 -3.57 -22.91
N LEU A 409 6.13 -3.41 -22.72
CA LEU A 409 5.11 -3.51 -23.76
C LEU A 409 5.34 -2.49 -24.88
N GLN A 410 5.65 -1.24 -24.53
CA GLN A 410 5.98 -0.19 -25.50
C GLN A 410 7.18 -0.60 -26.37
N THR A 411 8.24 -1.14 -25.75
CA THR A 411 9.46 -1.51 -26.47
C THR A 411 9.32 -2.78 -27.31
N MET A 412 8.44 -3.70 -26.92
CA MET A 412 8.22 -4.96 -27.64
C MET A 412 7.24 -4.83 -28.81
N MET A 413 6.14 -4.11 -28.64
CA MET A 413 5.04 -4.12 -29.63
C MET A 413 5.18 -3.08 -30.74
N ALA A 414 6.00 -2.03 -30.54
CA ALA A 414 5.93 -0.83 -31.38
C ALA A 414 7.06 -0.66 -32.42
N GLY A 415 7.86 -1.69 -32.72
CA GLY A 415 9.02 -1.52 -33.61
C GLY A 415 9.99 -0.46 -33.11
N TRP A 416 10.09 -0.35 -31.78
CA TRP A 416 10.76 0.73 -31.07
C TRP A 416 12.16 0.99 -31.59
N SER A 417 12.47 2.26 -31.86
CA SER A 417 13.81 2.73 -32.20
C SER A 417 14.37 3.63 -31.11
N ARG A 418 15.68 3.57 -30.86
CA ARG A 418 16.36 4.44 -29.88
C ARG A 418 16.17 5.93 -30.16
N ARG A 419 15.94 6.30 -31.42
CA ARG A 419 15.70 7.68 -31.86
C ARG A 419 14.36 8.22 -31.38
N GLU A 420 13.39 7.34 -31.14
CA GLU A 420 12.06 7.73 -30.63
C GLU A 420 12.03 7.91 -29.12
N GLY A 421 13.08 7.48 -28.41
CA GLY A 421 13.17 7.53 -26.95
C GLY A 421 12.22 6.55 -26.26
N VAL A 422 12.07 6.68 -24.94
CA VAL A 422 11.13 5.88 -24.13
C VAL A 422 10.22 6.83 -23.37
N LEU A 423 8.92 6.54 -23.35
CA LEU A 423 7.95 7.30 -22.56
C LEU A 423 7.84 6.64 -21.19
N SER A 424 8.28 7.36 -20.17
CA SER A 424 8.42 6.84 -18.81
C SER A 424 7.65 7.70 -17.81
N VAL A 425 7.29 7.13 -16.66
CA VAL A 425 6.64 7.88 -15.58
C VAL A 425 7.68 8.75 -14.89
N ARG A 426 7.36 9.99 -14.53
CA ARG A 426 8.30 10.87 -13.83
C ARG A 426 8.56 10.37 -12.42
N GLY A 427 9.80 10.49 -11.93
CA GLY A 427 10.24 9.93 -10.65
C GLY A 427 9.39 10.38 -9.44
N HIS A 428 9.08 11.66 -9.36
CA HIS A 428 8.25 12.20 -8.27
C HIS A 428 6.81 11.67 -8.24
N VAL A 429 6.27 11.19 -9.37
CA VAL A 429 4.88 10.69 -9.44
C VAL A 429 4.71 9.46 -8.54
N PHE A 430 5.71 8.58 -8.47
CA PHE A 430 5.68 7.43 -7.57
C PHE A 430 5.54 7.86 -6.11
N GLY A 431 6.37 8.81 -5.67
CA GLY A 431 6.36 9.33 -4.31
C GLY A 431 5.07 10.09 -3.97
N ILE A 432 4.58 10.94 -4.89
CA ILE A 432 3.35 11.71 -4.69
C ILE A 432 2.13 10.80 -4.62
N LEU A 433 1.96 9.89 -5.58
CA LEU A 433 0.82 8.97 -5.59
C LEU A 433 0.86 8.00 -4.41
N GLY A 434 2.05 7.49 -4.07
CA GLY A 434 2.26 6.69 -2.87
C GLY A 434 1.82 7.44 -1.61
N SER A 435 2.29 8.69 -1.43
CA SER A 435 1.95 9.52 -0.27
C SER A 435 0.47 9.90 -0.22
N MET A 436 -0.15 10.24 -1.35
CA MET A 436 -1.59 10.52 -1.43
C MET A 436 -2.41 9.27 -1.07
N SER A 437 -1.94 8.08 -1.44
CA SER A 437 -2.63 6.82 -1.11
C SER A 437 -2.68 6.54 0.39
N VAL A 438 -1.71 7.08 1.16
CA VAL A 438 -1.73 7.03 2.63
C VAL A 438 -2.93 7.80 3.17
N ALA A 439 -3.22 8.98 2.63
CA ALA A 439 -4.37 9.79 3.05
C ALA A 439 -5.71 9.07 2.79
N LEU A 440 -5.80 8.28 1.73
CA LEU A 440 -6.97 7.44 1.44
C LEU A 440 -7.16 6.29 2.46
N GLY A 441 -6.09 5.90 3.16
CA GLY A 441 -6.14 4.97 4.29
C GLY A 441 -6.58 5.61 5.61
N TYR A 442 -6.89 6.91 5.63
CA TYR A 442 -7.37 7.59 6.84
C TYR A 442 -8.77 7.10 7.24
N ARG A 443 -8.92 6.79 8.53
CA ARG A 443 -10.17 6.35 9.13
C ARG A 443 -10.83 7.48 9.89
N SER A 444 -12.16 7.61 9.77
CA SER A 444 -12.94 8.56 10.57
C SER A 444 -14.36 8.06 10.78
N ILE A 445 -14.93 8.32 11.96
CA ILE A 445 -16.35 8.05 12.25
C ILE A 445 -17.27 8.83 11.29
N LYS A 446 -16.82 9.96 10.75
CA LYS A 446 -17.59 10.75 9.76
C LYS A 446 -17.81 10.01 8.44
N PHE A 447 -16.96 9.03 8.12
CA PHE A 447 -17.08 8.19 6.93
C PHE A 447 -17.86 6.91 7.20
N ARG A 448 -18.31 6.73 8.45
CA ARG A 448 -19.00 5.51 8.87
C ARG A 448 -20.42 5.47 8.34
N ASP A 449 -20.67 4.53 7.44
CA ASP A 449 -22.01 4.09 7.09
C ASP A 449 -22.18 2.68 7.68
N THR A 450 -23.25 2.47 8.44
CA THR A 450 -23.65 1.17 9.04
C THR A 450 -25.12 0.87 8.74
N ARG A 451 -25.66 1.41 7.64
CA ARG A 451 -27.06 1.20 7.29
C ARG A 451 -27.35 -0.26 7.00
N VAL A 452 -28.44 -0.76 7.57
CA VAL A 452 -29.04 -2.04 7.24
C VAL A 452 -29.81 -1.87 5.93
N LEU A 453 -29.40 -2.61 4.90
CA LEU A 453 -29.99 -2.54 3.56
C LEU A 453 -31.10 -3.56 3.37
N GLU A 454 -30.93 -4.74 3.95
CA GLU A 454 -31.86 -5.85 3.79
C GLU A 454 -31.87 -6.70 5.07
N THR A 455 -33.03 -7.25 5.42
CA THR A 455 -33.17 -8.21 6.53
C THR A 455 -33.88 -9.44 6.01
N ARG A 456 -33.43 -10.62 6.45
CA ARG A 456 -34.02 -11.92 6.11
C ARG A 456 -34.13 -12.77 7.37
N PRO A 457 -35.25 -13.48 7.58
CA PRO A 457 -35.32 -14.48 8.63
C PRO A 457 -34.32 -15.59 8.32
N GLN A 458 -33.60 -16.05 9.34
CA GLN A 458 -32.63 -17.14 9.24
C GLN A 458 -33.18 -18.38 9.96
N ASN A 459 -32.83 -19.57 9.47
CA ASN A 459 -33.15 -20.81 10.18
C ASN A 459 -32.45 -20.81 11.56
N PRO A 460 -33.18 -20.95 12.68
CA PRO A 460 -32.60 -20.94 14.02
C PRO A 460 -31.81 -22.22 14.37
N ASP A 461 -31.81 -23.24 13.51
CA ASP A 461 -31.11 -24.51 13.72
C ASP A 461 -29.59 -24.28 13.96
N PRO A 462 -29.05 -24.64 15.15
CA PRO A 462 -27.65 -24.47 15.50
C PRO A 462 -26.68 -25.04 14.47
N ALA A 463 -27.02 -26.12 13.77
CA ALA A 463 -26.17 -26.72 12.75
C ALA A 463 -26.03 -25.83 11.50
N VAL A 464 -27.14 -25.25 11.03
CA VAL A 464 -27.13 -24.30 9.90
C VAL A 464 -26.33 -23.05 10.27
N MET A 465 -26.47 -22.63 11.51
CA MET A 465 -25.80 -21.43 12.02
C MET A 465 -24.31 -21.65 12.20
N LEU A 466 -23.90 -22.77 12.80
CA LEU A 466 -22.49 -23.16 12.89
C LEU A 466 -21.86 -23.34 11.50
N ALA A 467 -22.60 -23.88 10.53
CA ALA A 467 -22.13 -23.96 9.15
C ALA A 467 -21.91 -22.54 8.58
N SER A 468 -22.83 -21.61 8.79
CA SER A 468 -22.70 -20.23 8.30
C SER A 468 -21.55 -19.44 8.94
N ILE A 469 -21.19 -19.77 10.19
CA ILE A 469 -20.06 -19.16 10.91
C ILE A 469 -18.71 -19.66 10.37
N ASN A 470 -18.66 -20.85 9.77
CA ASN A 470 -17.42 -21.50 9.35
C ASN A 470 -17.20 -21.52 7.84
N VAL A 471 -18.23 -21.21 7.03
CA VAL A 471 -18.16 -21.24 5.57
C VAL A 471 -17.99 -19.83 5.03
N PHE A 472 -16.94 -19.62 4.23
CA PHE A 472 -16.80 -18.42 3.42
C PHE A 472 -17.86 -18.42 2.32
N ASP A 473 -18.79 -17.48 2.37
CA ASP A 473 -19.71 -17.26 1.27
C ASP A 473 -18.97 -16.60 0.09
N ALA A 474 -19.11 -17.19 -1.11
CA ALA A 474 -18.59 -16.59 -2.34
C ALA A 474 -19.24 -15.23 -2.62
N MET A 475 -20.45 -15.00 -2.12
CA MET A 475 -21.14 -13.70 -2.19
C MET A 475 -20.65 -12.69 -1.13
N GLY A 476 -19.95 -13.16 -0.09
CA GLY A 476 -19.43 -12.34 1.01
C GLY A 476 -17.96 -11.90 0.83
N GLN A 477 -17.46 -11.84 -0.42
CA GLN A 477 -16.07 -11.47 -0.68
C GLN A 477 -15.87 -9.95 -0.64
N ARG A 478 -14.87 -9.50 0.12
CA ARG A 478 -14.42 -8.11 0.11
C ARG A 478 -13.28 -7.96 -0.88
N HIS A 479 -13.53 -7.24 -1.98
CA HIS A 479 -12.50 -6.84 -2.93
C HIS A 479 -11.48 -5.94 -2.22
N SER A 480 -10.35 -6.52 -1.84
CA SER A 480 -9.30 -5.94 -1.01
C SER A 480 -7.93 -6.27 -1.60
N GLY A 481 -6.88 -6.22 -0.79
CA GLY A 481 -5.51 -6.51 -1.24
C GLY A 481 -5.07 -5.65 -2.44
N VAL A 482 -4.51 -6.29 -3.46
CA VAL A 482 -3.99 -5.60 -4.66
C VAL A 482 -5.09 -4.83 -5.38
N TYR A 483 -6.33 -5.35 -5.42
CA TYR A 483 -7.44 -4.66 -6.08
C TYR A 483 -7.71 -3.29 -5.45
N SER A 484 -7.85 -3.23 -4.12
CA SER A 484 -8.07 -1.96 -3.43
C SER A 484 -6.86 -1.03 -3.52
N ASP A 485 -5.65 -1.58 -3.56
CA ASP A 485 -4.43 -0.79 -3.69
C ASP A 485 -4.32 -0.14 -5.09
N LEU A 486 -4.61 -0.90 -6.15
CA LEU A 486 -4.64 -0.38 -7.52
C LEU A 486 -5.72 0.68 -7.70
N MET A 487 -6.90 0.46 -7.10
CA MET A 487 -7.99 1.42 -7.15
C MET A 487 -7.66 2.69 -6.35
N SER A 488 -7.00 2.56 -5.20
CA SER A 488 -6.48 3.70 -4.44
C SER A 488 -5.46 4.49 -5.26
N LEU A 489 -4.52 3.82 -5.95
CA LEU A 489 -3.54 4.48 -6.82
C LEU A 489 -4.21 5.16 -8.01
N PHE A 490 -5.24 4.54 -8.60
CA PHE A 490 -6.03 5.12 -9.68
C PHE A 490 -6.73 6.41 -9.22
N LEU A 491 -7.41 6.38 -8.07
CA LEU A 491 -8.05 7.58 -7.49
C LEU A 491 -7.03 8.68 -7.20
N CYS A 492 -5.86 8.34 -6.65
CA CYS A 492 -4.78 9.30 -6.46
C CYS A 492 -4.31 9.89 -7.79
N GLY A 493 -4.20 9.07 -8.85
CA GLY A 493 -3.85 9.51 -10.19
C GLY A 493 -4.87 10.50 -10.75
N VAL A 494 -6.17 10.17 -10.67
CA VAL A 494 -7.25 11.07 -11.11
C VAL A 494 -7.21 12.40 -10.33
N ALA A 495 -7.07 12.35 -9.00
CA ALA A 495 -7.00 13.54 -8.16
C ALA A 495 -5.76 14.41 -8.48
N PHE A 496 -4.59 13.79 -8.63
CA PHE A 496 -3.36 14.49 -9.02
C PHE A 496 -3.51 15.15 -10.39
N GLY A 497 -4.06 14.44 -11.38
CA GLY A 497 -4.34 14.98 -12.71
C GLY A 497 -5.33 16.16 -12.65
N ALA A 498 -6.39 16.06 -11.86
CA ALA A 498 -7.36 17.15 -11.68
C ALA A 498 -6.72 18.40 -11.07
N VAL A 499 -5.85 18.24 -10.06
CA VAL A 499 -5.11 19.36 -9.44
C VAL A 499 -4.16 20.01 -10.45
N VAL A 500 -3.42 19.21 -11.22
CA VAL A 500 -2.54 19.72 -12.28
C VAL A 500 -3.33 20.50 -13.33
N LEU A 501 -4.47 19.97 -13.78
CA LEU A 501 -5.37 20.68 -14.70
C LEU A 501 -5.87 21.99 -14.11
N LEU A 502 -6.31 22.00 -12.86
CA LEU A 502 -6.82 23.19 -12.18
C LEU A 502 -5.74 24.25 -12.03
N LEU A 503 -4.54 23.86 -11.60
CA LEU A 503 -3.39 24.77 -11.53
C LEU A 503 -3.04 25.31 -12.91
N GLN A 504 -3.10 24.50 -13.96
CA GLN A 504 -2.91 24.97 -15.32
C GLN A 504 -3.99 25.97 -15.72
N LEU A 505 -5.27 25.68 -15.52
CA LEU A 505 -6.36 26.61 -15.85
C LEU A 505 -6.24 27.94 -15.10
N LEU A 506 -5.79 27.92 -13.84
CA LEU A 506 -5.62 29.12 -13.02
C LEU A 506 -4.35 29.92 -13.38
N ILE A 507 -3.24 29.25 -13.67
CA ILE A 507 -1.93 29.91 -13.89
C ILE A 507 -1.70 30.25 -15.38
N TYR A 508 -2.22 29.45 -16.30
CA TYR A 508 -2.07 29.63 -17.75
C TYR A 508 -2.47 31.03 -18.27
N PRO A 509 -3.57 31.67 -17.83
CA PRO A 509 -3.88 33.04 -18.26
C PRO A 509 -2.82 34.08 -17.83
N PHE A 510 -2.07 33.82 -16.75
CA PHE A 510 -0.99 34.70 -16.28
C PHE A 510 0.37 34.41 -16.94
N LEU A 511 0.58 33.19 -17.45
CA LEU A 511 1.80 32.78 -18.16
C LEU A 511 1.74 33.05 -19.68
N LYS A 512 0.99 34.09 -20.08
CA LYS A 512 0.54 34.51 -21.42
C LYS A 512 1.53 34.42 -22.60
N ASN A 513 2.81 34.12 -22.39
CA ASN A 513 3.83 33.99 -23.43
C ASN A 513 4.42 32.57 -23.65
N ARG A 514 3.93 31.51 -22.99
CA ARG A 514 4.54 30.17 -23.13
C ARG A 514 3.61 29.12 -23.77
N THR A 515 3.61 29.15 -25.10
CA THR A 515 3.29 28.05 -26.06
C THR A 515 1.90 27.42 -26.04
N SER A 516 1.25 27.41 -27.20
CA SER A 516 -0.04 26.77 -27.53
C SER A 516 -0.02 25.22 -27.54
N ARG A 517 0.71 24.59 -26.62
CA ARG A 517 0.68 23.13 -26.50
C ARG A 517 -0.63 22.77 -25.78
N GLY A 518 -1.53 22.08 -26.48
CA GLY A 518 -2.88 21.77 -25.98
C GLY A 518 -2.89 21.07 -24.61
N MET A 519 -3.95 21.31 -23.85
CA MET A 519 -4.18 20.87 -22.46
C MET A 519 -3.89 19.38 -22.20
N GLN A 520 -4.22 18.49 -23.16
CA GLN A 520 -3.94 17.05 -23.05
C GLN A 520 -2.44 16.73 -22.96
N ARG A 521 -1.59 17.46 -23.69
CA ARG A 521 -0.13 17.25 -23.62
C ARG A 521 0.42 17.71 -22.28
N ALA A 522 -0.11 18.79 -21.72
CA ALA A 522 0.34 19.31 -20.44
C ALA A 522 0.02 18.36 -19.26
N LEU A 523 -1.09 17.62 -19.35
CA LEU A 523 -1.40 16.53 -18.41
C LEU A 523 -0.44 15.36 -18.56
N LEU A 524 -0.26 14.87 -19.79
CA LEU A 524 0.67 13.77 -20.06
C LEU A 524 2.09 14.14 -19.62
N ASP A 525 2.50 15.39 -19.86
CA ASP A 525 3.78 15.94 -19.45
C ASP A 525 3.92 16.01 -17.92
N ALA A 526 2.83 16.03 -17.13
CA ALA A 526 2.93 16.01 -15.67
C ALA A 526 3.15 14.61 -15.10
N PHE A 527 2.59 13.58 -15.75
CA PHE A 527 2.75 12.18 -15.32
C PHE A 527 3.98 11.52 -15.93
N CYS A 528 4.19 11.75 -17.21
CA CYS A 528 5.18 11.08 -18.02
C CYS A 528 6.16 12.10 -18.59
N ALA A 529 7.35 11.63 -18.89
CA ALA A 529 8.28 12.36 -19.72
C ALA A 529 9.00 11.39 -20.64
N ARG A 530 9.35 11.90 -21.82
CA ARG A 530 10.12 11.15 -22.78
C ARG A 530 11.61 11.28 -22.44
N THR A 531 12.28 10.15 -22.33
CA THR A 531 13.74 10.11 -22.27
C THR A 531 14.26 9.98 -23.69
N ASP A 532 14.60 11.12 -24.28
CA ASP A 532 15.21 11.24 -25.61
C ASP A 532 16.73 10.99 -25.54
N TYR A 533 17.36 10.77 -26.71
CA TYR A 533 18.82 10.58 -26.86
C TYR A 533 19.38 9.38 -26.07
N LEU A 534 18.85 8.19 -26.36
CA LEU A 534 19.32 6.95 -25.72
C LEU A 534 20.67 6.50 -26.33
N PRO A 535 21.65 6.10 -25.50
CA PRO A 535 22.97 5.69 -25.99
C PRO A 535 22.89 4.39 -26.79
N SER A 536 23.87 4.16 -27.66
CA SER A 536 23.94 2.96 -28.50
C SER A 536 24.09 1.64 -27.72
N MET A 537 24.33 1.71 -26.41
CA MET A 537 24.29 0.55 -25.51
C MET A 537 22.88 0.12 -25.10
N CYS A 538 21.93 1.05 -25.09
CA CYS A 538 20.55 0.79 -24.68
C CYS A 538 19.93 -0.30 -25.56
N GLY A 539 19.34 -1.31 -24.93
CA GLY A 539 18.74 -2.47 -25.59
C GLY A 539 19.74 -3.51 -26.11
N ARG A 540 21.05 -3.32 -25.87
CA ARG A 540 22.10 -4.29 -26.24
C ARG A 540 22.90 -4.78 -25.04
N LEU A 541 23.53 -3.87 -24.31
CA LEU A 541 24.32 -4.22 -23.12
C LEU A 541 23.48 -4.20 -21.85
N TRP A 542 22.47 -3.34 -21.81
CA TRP A 542 21.53 -3.24 -20.70
C TRP A 542 20.11 -3.00 -21.22
N SER A 543 19.12 -3.38 -20.43
CA SER A 543 17.70 -3.41 -20.82
C SER A 543 17.06 -2.03 -20.81
N VAL A 544 16.20 -1.77 -21.80
CA VAL A 544 15.35 -0.56 -21.86
C VAL A 544 14.43 -0.44 -20.65
N GLY A 545 14.17 -1.56 -19.95
CA GLY A 545 13.46 -1.57 -18.67
C GLY A 545 14.12 -0.75 -17.56
N GLY A 546 15.36 -0.28 -17.72
CA GLY A 546 15.98 0.69 -16.83
C GLY A 546 15.33 2.09 -16.86
N PHE A 547 14.48 2.36 -17.86
CA PHE A 547 13.74 3.61 -18.04
C PHE A 547 12.29 3.51 -17.54
N ILE A 548 12.03 2.82 -16.44
CA ILE A 548 10.73 2.88 -15.76
C ILE A 548 10.42 4.33 -15.33
N CYS A 549 11.44 5.00 -14.81
CA CYS A 549 11.40 6.41 -14.48
C CYS A 549 11.99 7.24 -15.62
N ALA A 550 11.33 8.36 -15.92
CA ALA A 550 11.88 9.35 -16.82
C ALA A 550 13.09 10.02 -16.16
N TRP A 551 14.21 10.06 -16.88
CA TRP A 551 15.39 10.79 -16.44
C TRP A 551 15.30 12.30 -16.74
N ASN A 552 14.43 12.66 -17.69
CA ASN A 552 14.11 14.04 -18.02
C ASN A 552 12.82 14.43 -17.29
N GLY A 553 12.81 15.56 -16.57
CA GLY A 553 11.55 16.16 -16.11
C GLY A 553 11.18 15.99 -14.63
N ASP A 554 12.14 15.88 -13.70
CA ASP A 554 11.81 16.30 -12.34
C ASP A 554 11.60 17.82 -12.31
N PHE A 555 10.55 18.28 -11.61
CA PHE A 555 10.18 19.70 -11.49
C PHE A 555 11.35 20.60 -11.07
N VAL A 556 12.38 20.02 -10.46
CA VAL A 556 13.58 20.69 -9.94
C VAL A 556 14.69 20.85 -11.01
N LEU A 557 14.65 20.11 -12.13
CA LEU A 557 15.78 19.98 -13.08
C LEU A 557 15.43 20.40 -14.52
N ALA A 558 14.45 21.28 -14.73
CA ALA A 558 14.14 21.77 -16.07
C ALA A 558 15.25 22.67 -16.63
N VAL A 559 16.13 22.11 -17.45
CA VAL A 559 17.20 22.82 -18.15
C VAL A 559 16.73 23.33 -19.52
N GLY A 560 17.28 24.47 -19.97
CA GLY A 560 16.90 25.14 -21.22
C GLY A 560 17.38 24.43 -22.50
N ARG A 561 16.66 24.65 -23.61
CA ARG A 561 16.78 23.92 -24.89
C ARG A 561 18.14 23.98 -25.61
N ALA A 562 18.98 24.99 -25.33
CA ALA A 562 20.31 25.13 -25.94
C ALA A 562 21.43 24.50 -25.07
N GLU A 563 21.15 24.32 -23.79
CA GLU A 563 21.99 23.62 -22.81
C GLU A 563 21.73 22.08 -22.90
N GLU A 564 20.63 21.71 -23.56
CA GLU A 564 20.08 20.35 -23.75
C GLU A 564 20.99 19.39 -24.54
N GLU A 565 21.71 19.84 -25.59
CA GLU A 565 22.64 18.95 -26.33
C GLU A 565 23.92 18.63 -25.54
N ALA A 566 24.39 19.57 -24.71
CA ALA A 566 25.56 19.41 -23.85
C ALA A 566 25.27 18.52 -22.67
N GLU A 567 24.10 18.72 -22.10
CA GLU A 567 23.58 17.85 -21.09
C GLU A 567 23.25 16.47 -21.65
N ALA A 568 22.78 16.34 -22.89
CA ALA A 568 22.46 15.05 -23.48
C ALA A 568 23.67 14.11 -23.52
N THR A 569 24.83 14.59 -23.95
CA THR A 569 26.06 13.77 -24.00
C THR A 569 26.58 13.41 -22.59
N ARG A 570 26.43 14.33 -21.64
CA ARG A 570 26.74 14.05 -20.23
C ARG A 570 25.78 13.01 -19.63
N ARG A 571 24.50 13.09 -19.99
CA ARG A 571 23.44 12.18 -19.55
C ARG A 571 23.63 10.79 -20.12
N THR A 572 24.08 10.63 -21.38
CA THR A 572 24.35 9.30 -21.94
C THR A 572 25.44 8.56 -21.17
N MET A 573 26.53 9.24 -20.77
CA MET A 573 27.56 8.64 -19.92
C MET A 573 26.99 8.25 -18.55
N LEU A 574 26.18 9.11 -17.93
CA LEU A 574 25.55 8.81 -16.65
C LEU A 574 24.55 7.65 -16.74
N PHE A 575 23.78 7.55 -17.82
CA PHE A 575 22.89 6.41 -18.10
C PHE A 575 23.70 5.11 -18.15
N ASN A 576 24.79 5.11 -18.90
CA ASN A 576 25.67 3.95 -19.01
C ASN A 576 26.28 3.59 -17.65
N ILE A 577 26.77 4.56 -16.86
CA ILE A 577 27.29 4.27 -15.51
C ILE A 577 26.22 3.61 -14.65
N VAL A 578 25.04 4.21 -14.53
CA VAL A 578 23.99 3.71 -13.64
C VAL A 578 23.48 2.34 -14.09
N LEU A 579 23.22 2.15 -15.39
CA LEU A 579 22.58 0.93 -15.90
C LEU A 579 23.58 -0.21 -16.15
N LEU A 580 24.84 0.07 -16.48
CA LEU A 580 25.89 -0.97 -16.51
C LEU A 580 26.33 -1.39 -15.10
N SER A 581 26.22 -0.49 -14.11
CA SER A 581 26.51 -0.81 -12.71
C SER A 581 25.42 -1.67 -12.04
N ASP A 582 24.32 -1.96 -12.73
CA ASP A 582 23.34 -2.93 -12.25
C ASP A 582 24.03 -4.28 -11.98
N PRO A 583 23.84 -4.89 -10.79
CA PRO A 583 24.58 -6.09 -10.41
C PRO A 583 24.45 -7.24 -11.40
N PHE A 584 23.29 -7.44 -12.02
CA PHE A 584 23.12 -8.50 -13.01
C PHE A 584 23.77 -8.17 -14.35
N VAL A 585 23.65 -6.92 -14.79
CA VAL A 585 24.33 -6.46 -16.02
C VAL A 585 25.83 -6.57 -15.85
N LEU A 586 26.37 -6.08 -14.74
CA LEU A 586 27.79 -6.10 -14.43
C LEU A 586 28.32 -7.53 -14.33
N ALA A 587 27.62 -8.41 -13.62
CA ALA A 587 27.96 -9.83 -13.54
C ALA A 587 27.93 -10.50 -14.92
N SER A 588 26.92 -10.20 -15.76
CA SER A 588 26.82 -10.75 -17.12
C SER A 588 27.95 -10.30 -18.03
N LEU A 589 28.42 -9.06 -17.86
CA LEU A 589 29.53 -8.48 -18.60
C LEU A 589 30.84 -9.18 -18.20
N TYR A 590 31.14 -9.26 -16.91
CA TYR A 590 32.38 -9.88 -16.42
C TYR A 590 32.42 -11.40 -16.59
N ALA A 591 31.26 -12.07 -16.58
CA ALA A 591 31.18 -13.49 -16.87
C ALA A 591 31.29 -13.81 -18.38
N GLY A 592 31.41 -12.80 -19.25
CA GLY A 592 31.47 -12.99 -20.70
C GLY A 592 30.18 -13.55 -21.31
N LEU A 593 29.05 -13.48 -20.57
CA LEU A 593 27.74 -13.93 -21.03
C LEU A 593 27.20 -12.97 -22.11
N ASN A 594 27.57 -11.69 -22.02
CA ASN A 594 27.15 -10.67 -22.96
C ASN A 594 28.23 -10.42 -24.04
N ARG A 595 28.22 -11.23 -25.11
CA ARG A 595 29.21 -11.15 -26.22
C ARG A 595 28.94 -10.02 -27.22
N ALA A 596 28.40 -8.90 -26.76
CA ALA A 596 28.09 -7.79 -27.63
C ALA A 596 29.40 -7.16 -28.17
N ARG A 597 29.41 -6.88 -29.48
CA ARG A 597 30.57 -6.26 -30.15
C ARG A 597 30.45 -4.74 -30.11
N VAL A 598 31.53 -4.10 -29.67
CA VAL A 598 31.72 -2.65 -29.69
C VAL A 598 32.73 -2.34 -30.79
N TYR A 599 32.45 -1.33 -31.59
CA TYR A 599 33.34 -0.88 -32.66
C TYR A 599 34.06 0.39 -32.21
N ARG A 600 35.38 0.43 -32.37
CA ARG A 600 36.17 1.64 -32.18
C ARG A 600 36.30 2.35 -33.52
N TYR A 601 35.83 3.58 -33.57
CA TYR A 601 35.91 4.46 -34.74
C TYR A 601 36.95 5.54 -34.48
N ARG A 602 37.64 5.96 -35.54
CA ARG A 602 38.57 7.10 -35.58
C ARG A 602 37.95 8.16 -36.47
N ASP A 603 37.76 9.36 -35.96
CA ASP A 603 37.39 10.51 -36.76
C ASP A 603 38.60 10.94 -37.59
N VAL A 604 38.48 10.86 -38.92
CA VAL A 604 39.56 11.13 -39.86
C VAL A 604 40.00 12.60 -39.81
N ALA A 605 39.11 13.51 -39.42
CA ALA A 605 39.42 14.94 -39.36
C ALA A 605 40.20 15.34 -38.11
N THR A 606 39.97 14.66 -36.99
CA THR A 606 40.51 15.06 -35.67
C THR A 606 41.43 14.04 -35.04
N ASP A 607 41.57 12.87 -35.65
CA ASP A 607 42.33 11.73 -35.14
C ASP A 607 41.81 11.20 -33.80
N GLN A 608 40.60 11.58 -33.39
CA GLN A 608 40.03 11.12 -32.13
C GLN A 608 39.32 9.79 -32.29
N THR A 609 39.48 8.91 -31.31
CA THR A 609 38.78 7.63 -31.28
C THR A 609 37.59 7.67 -30.34
N PHE A 610 36.51 7.02 -30.73
CA PHE A 610 35.32 6.83 -29.89
C PHE A 610 34.74 5.44 -30.10
N LEU A 611 33.96 4.98 -29.12
CA LEU A 611 33.29 3.68 -29.15
C LEU A 611 31.84 3.84 -29.58
N SER A 612 31.37 2.96 -30.45
CA SER A 612 29.95 2.82 -30.77
C SER A 612 29.54 1.35 -30.91
N MET A 613 28.34 1.02 -30.46
CA MET A 613 27.75 -0.30 -30.69
C MET A 613 27.12 -0.43 -32.08
N GLU A 614 26.77 0.68 -32.73
CA GLU A 614 26.23 0.64 -34.08
C GLU A 614 27.33 0.42 -35.10
N LYS A 615 27.08 -0.49 -36.05
CA LYS A 615 27.86 -0.50 -37.28
C LYS A 615 27.47 0.74 -38.06
N MET A 616 28.26 1.80 -37.97
CA MET A 616 28.15 2.92 -38.89
C MET A 616 28.47 2.39 -40.29
N GLN A 617 27.45 2.30 -41.14
CA GLN A 617 27.67 2.01 -42.56
C GLN A 617 28.36 3.22 -43.19
N PRO A 618 29.37 3.01 -44.07
CA PRO A 618 29.87 4.10 -44.90
C PRO A 618 28.68 4.63 -45.71
N PHE A 619 28.32 5.90 -45.52
CA PHE A 619 27.15 6.55 -46.11
C PHE A 619 27.35 6.77 -47.62
N GLY A 620 27.42 5.70 -48.41
CA GLY A 620 27.46 5.76 -49.87
C GLY A 620 28.60 6.59 -50.49
N PRO A 621 28.75 6.54 -51.82
CA PRO A 621 29.89 7.13 -52.54
C PRO A 621 29.92 8.66 -52.57
N LYS A 622 29.05 9.37 -51.82
CA LYS A 622 29.02 10.85 -51.76
C LYS A 622 29.34 11.43 -50.38
N HIS A 623 29.53 10.61 -49.34
CA HIS A 623 29.89 11.06 -47.98
C HIS A 623 31.12 10.30 -47.44
N GLY A 624 32.14 10.12 -48.29
CA GLY A 624 33.40 9.47 -47.93
C GLY A 624 33.99 9.98 -46.61
N ASP A 625 34.40 9.03 -45.78
CA ASP A 625 35.52 9.12 -44.85
C ASP A 625 35.41 10.07 -43.64
N LYS A 626 34.22 10.22 -43.02
CA LYS A 626 34.20 10.90 -41.71
C LYS A 626 34.75 10.03 -40.57
N TYR A 627 34.45 8.74 -40.57
CA TYR A 627 34.85 7.83 -39.50
C TYR A 627 35.43 6.53 -40.07
N GLU A 628 36.67 6.23 -39.71
CA GLU A 628 37.35 4.99 -40.04
C GLU A 628 37.15 3.98 -38.91
N ARG A 629 36.72 2.75 -39.22
CA ARG A 629 36.63 1.69 -38.21
C ARG A 629 38.02 1.14 -37.95
N VAL A 630 38.54 1.34 -36.73
CA VAL A 630 39.86 0.88 -36.30
C VAL A 630 39.83 -0.59 -35.92
N GLU A 631 38.91 -0.96 -35.02
CA GLU A 631 38.86 -2.31 -34.46
C GLU A 631 37.45 -2.70 -34.02
N SER A 632 37.26 -4.00 -33.78
CA SER A 632 36.05 -4.56 -33.20
C SER A 632 36.45 -5.33 -31.95
N LEU A 633 36.03 -4.85 -30.80
CA LEU A 633 36.30 -5.43 -29.51
C LEU A 633 35.02 -6.06 -28.95
N TYR A 634 35.18 -7.02 -28.04
CA TYR A 634 34.06 -7.49 -27.22
C TYR A 634 33.91 -6.58 -25.99
N ALA A 635 32.68 -6.35 -25.54
CA ALA A 635 32.40 -5.40 -24.47
C ALA A 635 33.10 -5.74 -23.15
N ASP A 636 33.34 -7.02 -22.88
CA ASP A 636 34.05 -7.55 -21.71
C ASP A 636 35.56 -7.26 -21.73
N SER A 637 36.17 -7.10 -22.91
CA SER A 637 37.58 -6.75 -23.06
C SER A 637 37.87 -5.24 -22.91
N ILE A 638 36.84 -4.40 -22.89
CA ILE A 638 37.00 -2.94 -22.84
C ILE A 638 37.03 -2.49 -21.38
N PRO A 639 38.01 -1.66 -20.96
CA PRO A 639 38.01 -1.07 -19.63
C PRO A 639 36.71 -0.32 -19.33
N PHE A 640 36.14 -0.51 -18.14
CA PHE A 640 34.83 0.07 -17.78
C PHE A 640 34.73 1.59 -18.01
N HIS A 641 35.81 2.33 -17.74
CA HIS A 641 35.87 3.79 -17.92
C HIS A 641 35.81 4.24 -19.40
N GLU A 642 36.29 3.41 -20.34
CA GLU A 642 36.10 3.61 -21.78
C GLU A 642 34.70 3.17 -22.20
N LEU A 643 34.26 2.02 -21.67
CA LEU A 643 32.96 1.44 -21.98
C LEU A 643 31.84 2.45 -21.71
N VAL A 644 31.77 3.06 -20.51
CA VAL A 644 30.70 4.02 -20.16
C VAL A 644 30.62 5.26 -21.08
N ARG A 645 31.68 5.56 -21.84
CA ARG A 645 31.75 6.70 -22.78
C ARG A 645 31.23 6.37 -24.19
N CYS A 646 30.81 5.13 -24.45
CA CYS A 646 30.25 4.73 -25.74
C CYS A 646 28.96 5.51 -26.03
N ASN A 647 28.90 6.16 -27.19
CA ASN A 647 27.72 6.88 -27.67
C ASN A 647 26.89 6.06 -28.64
#